data_AF-A0A932HF54-F1
#
_entry.id   AF-A0A932HF54-F1
#
_cell.length_a   1.000
_cell.length_b   1.000
_cell.length_c   1.000
_cell.angle_alpha   90.00
_cell.angle_beta   90.00
_cell.angle_gamma   90.00
#
_symmetry.space_group_name_H-M   'P 1'
#
loop_
_entity.id
_entity.type
_entity.pdbx_description
1 polymer ?
#
loop_
_entity_poly.entity_id
_entity_poly.type
_entity_poly.pdbx_seq_one_letter_code
_entity_poly.pdbx_strand_id
1 'polypeptide(L)'
;MATVLAGNGAAAWGFRLSRVQCYPYYPITPSTACSQQISRWVNDGAMEAVTINAESEHSAASQIIAAGKSVRAGTATSSKGLLYMIEVLENAAGGGVPCGLFIGNRATGAPINIWADNSDAYAMRDSGVIQIFSADGQEALDNIIQGYRIAEDLRVRLPFAVNLRGFTGTHAYEGVEIPKQEEVDRYLAPFVPIYPLFAPEKPVTYGAMLSAYPYRRHKRNQMAALSHASEVALKSGREFAEKLGRSYGLFEWIGDEKAKLVVALLGESACAGEVVTRHLQGKEGIPGVALLKIRLFSPFPAKEIAQALHQAGTKALVVLDEGLHHGGVLPPLAQRIATAIHLHLGGQGPKVASVIGGLGGSEVRQDHFQLMFNLADNIAEGKPYRPEPYWLDIDEDPIFVEREDQVNPKLWKKWGEVWKKQKRKEKFCSPIPPDAQEIRIYSRAGQGAITSAVGFTGAGIQNGYQLLTVPAFGSERRGAIITTDTLINFHKERKIRSFTRAWDVVILYDDTILQSPEHQVLEGLKEGGALLVHSSRLSVKKIREILNANEQRVRVFTVPAGEISQRLGLRHLNMPMLGALHKVYEKIPFKTALSYYEKHVPRPREVSLEAIGQGFAETSDQEVKKVKKERRLAVSQDFLDWRPEDHFQESWPSALEEVQL
;
A
#
# COMPACT_ATOMS: atom_id res chain seq x y z
N MET A 1 -7.19 -6.97 20.18
CA MET A 1 -8.09 -6.42 19.15
C MET A 1 -7.23 -5.66 18.16
N ALA A 2 -7.55 -5.77 16.87
CA ALA A 2 -6.86 -5.02 15.83
C ALA A 2 -7.14 -3.51 15.96
N THR A 3 -6.13 -2.70 15.68
CA THR A 3 -6.21 -1.24 15.65
C THR A 3 -6.18 -0.79 14.20
N VAL A 4 -6.99 0.22 13.85
CA VAL A 4 -6.99 0.75 12.47
C VAL A 4 -5.78 1.64 12.26
N LEU A 5 -4.91 1.21 11.35
CA LEU A 5 -3.68 1.91 11.03
C LEU A 5 -3.47 1.95 9.52
N ALA A 6 -2.87 3.04 9.05
CA ALA A 6 -2.25 3.06 7.74
C ALA A 6 -0.94 2.26 7.76
N GLY A 7 -0.49 1.74 6.60
CA GLY A 7 0.78 1.01 6.51
C GLY A 7 1.99 1.77 7.06
N ASN A 8 2.08 3.09 6.83
CA ASN A 8 3.09 3.95 7.47
C ASN A 8 3.04 3.92 9.01
N GLY A 9 1.83 3.94 9.58
CA GLY A 9 1.64 3.87 11.03
C GLY A 9 2.00 2.49 11.59
N ALA A 10 1.69 1.42 10.86
CA ALA A 10 2.10 0.07 11.22
C ALA A 10 3.62 -0.10 11.19
N ALA A 11 4.30 0.47 10.19
CA ALA A 11 5.75 0.52 10.13
C ALA A 11 6.37 1.28 11.32
N ALA A 12 5.80 2.45 11.66
CA ALA A 12 6.23 3.21 12.84
C ALA A 12 6.11 2.39 14.13
N TRP A 13 5.02 1.63 14.30
CA TRP A 13 4.87 0.68 15.41
C TRP A 13 5.95 -0.40 15.42
N GLY A 14 6.33 -0.94 14.25
CA GLY A 14 7.44 -1.89 14.13
C GLY A 14 8.75 -1.34 14.69
N PHE A 15 9.11 -0.09 14.38
CA PHE A 15 10.29 0.57 14.93
C PHE A 15 10.17 0.81 16.45
N ARG A 16 9.02 1.29 16.91
CA ARG A 16 8.76 1.55 18.33
C ARG A 16 8.89 0.29 19.17
N LEU A 17 8.22 -0.79 18.75
CA LEU A 17 8.23 -2.09 19.44
C LEU A 17 9.63 -2.75 19.41
N SER A 18 10.42 -2.47 18.37
CA SER A 18 11.81 -2.94 18.28
C SER A 18 12.78 -2.17 19.19
N ARG A 19 12.30 -1.16 19.94
CA ARG A 19 13.12 -0.28 20.79
C ARG A 19 14.23 0.42 20.01
N VAL A 20 13.88 1.00 18.85
CA VAL A 20 14.80 1.91 18.14
C VAL A 20 15.08 3.13 19.01
N GLN A 21 16.36 3.47 19.18
CA GLN A 21 16.82 4.55 20.05
C GLN A 21 17.31 5.78 19.27
N CYS A 22 17.66 5.61 18.00
CA CYS A 22 18.08 6.72 17.13
C CYS A 22 17.33 6.66 15.80
N TYR A 23 16.63 7.73 15.45
CA TYR A 23 15.83 7.82 14.23
C TYR A 23 16.11 9.12 13.45
N PRO A 24 17.23 9.19 12.71
CA PRO A 24 17.45 10.17 11.66
C PRO A 24 16.43 10.04 10.54
N TYR A 25 15.95 11.16 10.00
CA TYR A 25 15.00 11.15 8.89
C TYR A 25 15.14 12.37 7.99
N TYR A 26 14.63 12.22 6.76
CA TYR A 26 14.34 13.32 5.84
C TYR A 26 12.98 13.05 5.17
N PRO A 27 12.11 14.06 5.01
CA PRO A 27 10.75 13.83 4.52
C PRO A 27 10.72 13.58 3.01
N ILE A 28 10.17 12.43 2.59
CA ILE A 28 9.88 12.11 1.19
C ILE A 28 8.60 11.27 1.06
N THR A 29 7.69 11.70 0.19
CA THR A 29 6.44 10.96 -0.08
C THR A 29 6.74 9.60 -0.72
N PRO A 30 6.07 8.49 -0.37
CA PRO A 30 4.98 8.37 0.60
C PRO A 30 5.40 7.95 2.03
N SER A 31 6.68 7.91 2.37
CA SER A 31 7.16 7.41 3.68
C SER A 31 7.18 8.46 4.80
N THR A 32 7.02 9.75 4.48
CA THR A 32 7.01 10.87 5.45
C THR A 32 6.12 10.63 6.67
N ALA A 33 4.94 10.02 6.49
CA ALA A 33 3.99 9.80 7.59
C ALA A 33 4.52 8.85 8.67
N CYS A 34 5.39 7.90 8.33
CA CYS A 34 6.07 7.03 9.30
C CYS A 34 6.97 7.87 10.23
N SER A 35 7.84 8.68 9.64
CA SER A 35 8.75 9.56 10.40
C SER A 35 8.00 10.60 11.23
N GLN A 36 6.93 11.19 10.70
CA GLN A 36 6.08 12.11 11.45
C GLN A 36 5.47 11.46 12.70
N GLN A 37 5.03 10.19 12.60
CA GLN A 37 4.45 9.48 13.74
C GLN A 37 5.50 9.18 14.82
N ILE A 38 6.72 8.81 14.43
CA ILE A 38 7.83 8.57 15.35
C ILE A 38 8.23 9.86 16.06
N SER A 39 8.41 10.96 15.32
CA SER A 39 8.75 12.27 15.92
C SER A 39 7.70 12.74 16.92
N ARG A 40 6.40 12.50 16.67
CA ARG A 40 5.34 12.78 17.64
C ARG A 40 5.49 11.95 18.90
N TRP A 41 5.69 10.64 18.78
CA TRP A 41 5.85 9.78 19.97
C TRP A 41 7.08 10.13 20.79
N VAL A 42 8.19 10.53 20.15
CA VAL A 42 9.38 10.99 20.88
C VAL A 42 9.09 12.30 21.61
N ASN A 43 8.49 13.28 20.92
CA ASN A 43 8.11 14.56 21.54
C ASN A 43 7.14 14.38 22.73
N ASP A 44 6.18 13.47 22.60
CA ASP A 44 5.16 13.23 23.63
C ASP A 44 5.67 12.29 24.75
N GLY A 45 6.94 11.85 24.70
CA GLY A 45 7.53 10.91 25.67
C GLY A 45 7.00 9.47 25.55
N ALA A 46 6.27 9.14 24.49
CA ALA A 46 5.70 7.82 24.23
C ALA A 46 6.72 6.83 23.61
N MET A 47 7.86 7.31 23.12
CA MET A 47 8.96 6.50 22.60
C MET A 47 10.31 7.06 23.10
N GLU A 48 11.09 6.22 23.77
CA GLU A 48 12.43 6.57 24.26
C GLU A 48 13.45 6.48 23.13
N ALA A 49 13.55 7.55 22.34
CA ALA A 49 14.47 7.65 21.22
C ALA A 49 14.86 9.11 20.95
N VAL A 50 15.87 9.31 20.11
CA VAL A 50 16.22 10.63 19.56
C VAL A 50 15.84 10.66 18.08
N THR A 51 15.09 11.67 17.67
CA THR A 51 14.84 11.96 16.26
C THR A 51 15.76 13.06 15.76
N ILE A 52 16.36 12.89 14.58
CA ILE A 52 17.22 13.90 13.95
C ILE A 52 16.65 14.21 12.57
N ASN A 53 16.21 15.45 12.35
CA ASN A 53 15.85 15.90 11.01
C ASN A 53 17.16 16.25 10.27
N ALA A 54 17.58 15.37 9.37
CA ALA A 54 18.77 15.59 8.56
C ALA A 54 18.49 16.63 7.45
N GLU A 55 19.53 17.10 6.79
CA GLU A 55 19.43 17.98 5.61
C GLU A 55 19.12 17.20 4.32
N SER A 56 19.37 15.89 4.30
CA SER A 56 19.05 14.99 3.18
C SER A 56 18.99 13.52 3.61
N GLU A 57 18.45 12.66 2.74
CA GLU A 57 18.47 11.21 2.93
C GLU A 57 19.89 10.64 3.02
N HIS A 58 20.86 11.19 2.30
CA HIS A 58 22.26 10.77 2.36
C HIS A 58 22.83 10.94 3.78
N SER A 59 22.52 12.06 4.43
CA SER A 59 22.98 12.34 5.80
C SER A 59 22.19 11.56 6.84
N ALA A 60 20.88 11.34 6.63
CA ALA A 60 20.11 10.42 7.46
C ALA A 60 20.69 9.00 7.42
N ALA A 61 21.07 8.50 6.23
CA ALA A 61 21.73 7.21 6.07
C ALA A 61 23.08 7.15 6.82
N SER A 62 23.89 8.21 6.72
CA SER A 62 25.17 8.29 7.44
C SER A 62 24.98 8.24 8.96
N GLN A 63 23.97 8.93 9.48
CA GLN A 63 23.66 8.97 10.90
C GLN A 63 23.14 7.63 11.44
N ILE A 64 22.28 6.90 10.69
CA ILE A 64 21.83 5.56 11.14
C ILE A 64 22.99 4.55 11.17
N ILE A 65 23.98 4.69 10.29
CA ILE A 65 25.15 3.80 10.26
C ILE A 65 26.02 4.03 11.49
N ALA A 66 26.29 5.29 11.82
CA ALA A 66 27.03 5.64 13.03
C ALA A 66 26.30 5.16 14.30
N ALA A 67 25.00 5.44 14.40
CA ALA A 67 24.18 5.02 15.54
C ALA A 67 24.06 3.49 15.65
N GLY A 68 23.89 2.78 14.53
CA GLY A 68 23.74 1.33 14.43
C GLY A 68 24.94 0.51 14.94
N LYS A 69 26.07 1.15 15.25
CA LYS A 69 27.19 0.51 15.95
C LYS A 69 27.01 0.39 17.46
N SER A 70 26.19 1.25 18.05
CA SER A 70 26.05 1.36 19.51
C SER A 70 24.63 1.08 19.98
N VAL A 71 23.63 1.47 19.20
CA VAL A 71 22.20 1.34 19.54
C VAL A 71 21.39 0.94 18.30
N ARG A 72 20.14 0.51 18.49
CA ARG A 72 19.24 0.32 17.35
C ARG A 72 18.93 1.64 16.69
N ALA A 73 19.18 1.68 15.39
CA ALA A 73 18.88 2.82 14.54
C ALA A 73 17.92 2.42 13.42
N GLY A 74 17.09 3.36 12.99
CA GLY A 74 16.19 3.17 11.86
C GLY A 74 15.84 4.46 11.14
N THR A 75 15.30 4.34 9.93
CA THR A 75 14.79 5.46 9.15
C THR A 75 13.68 5.01 8.18
N ALA A 76 13.00 5.96 7.56
CA ALA A 76 12.07 5.70 6.47
C ALA A 76 12.36 6.60 5.28
N THR A 77 12.28 6.04 4.07
CA THR A 77 12.52 6.76 2.81
C THR A 77 11.77 6.14 1.63
N SER A 78 11.91 6.73 0.45
CA SER A 78 11.25 6.33 -0.80
C SER A 78 12.04 6.82 -2.01
N SER A 79 12.00 6.12 -3.14
CA SER A 79 12.39 6.64 -4.47
C SER A 79 13.77 7.32 -4.48
N LYS A 80 13.84 8.58 -4.92
CA LYS A 80 15.06 9.40 -5.02
C LYS A 80 15.83 9.49 -3.70
N GLY A 81 15.11 9.53 -2.59
CA GLY A 81 15.71 9.50 -1.27
C GLY A 81 16.49 8.20 -1.05
N LEU A 82 15.88 7.06 -1.36
CA LEU A 82 16.57 5.77 -1.32
C LEU A 82 17.78 5.74 -2.28
N LEU A 83 17.63 6.23 -3.51
CA LEU A 83 18.76 6.30 -4.45
C LEU A 83 19.93 7.08 -3.87
N TYR A 84 19.64 8.16 -3.14
CA TYR A 84 20.66 8.97 -2.50
C TYR A 84 21.27 8.29 -1.25
N MET A 85 20.51 7.40 -0.59
CA MET A 85 21.04 6.56 0.50
C MET A 85 21.92 5.41 0.02
N ILE A 86 21.73 4.87 -1.19
CA ILE A 86 22.41 3.64 -1.67
C ILE A 86 23.93 3.74 -1.53
N GLU A 87 24.51 4.88 -1.93
CA GLU A 87 25.96 5.15 -1.80
C GLU A 87 26.45 4.88 -0.37
N VAL A 88 25.70 5.37 0.61
CA VAL A 88 26.07 5.26 2.03
C VAL A 88 25.74 3.87 2.57
N LEU A 89 24.64 3.26 2.14
CA LEU A 89 24.20 1.95 2.62
C LEU A 89 25.17 0.81 2.26
N GLU A 90 25.94 0.93 1.18
CA GLU A 90 27.02 -0.02 0.89
C GLU A 90 28.08 -0.06 2.00
N ASN A 91 28.35 1.09 2.64
CA ASN A 91 29.24 1.18 3.79
C ASN A 91 28.63 0.54 5.04
N ALA A 92 27.31 0.59 5.21
CA ALA A 92 26.61 -0.11 6.28
C ALA A 92 26.79 -1.63 6.15
N ALA A 93 26.56 -2.16 4.94
CA ALA A 93 26.67 -3.58 4.65
C ALA A 93 28.12 -4.07 4.72
N GLY A 94 29.09 -3.30 4.20
CA GLY A 94 30.51 -3.63 4.36
C GLY A 94 30.98 -3.53 5.81
N GLY A 95 30.54 -2.50 6.52
CA GLY A 95 30.88 -2.28 7.92
C GLY A 95 30.28 -3.31 8.89
N GLY A 96 29.35 -4.16 8.45
CA GLY A 96 28.63 -5.09 9.32
C GLY A 96 27.75 -4.34 10.32
N VAL A 97 26.92 -3.41 9.84
CA VAL A 97 26.07 -2.55 10.66
C VAL A 97 24.60 -2.96 10.51
N PRO A 98 23.97 -3.51 11.56
CA PRO A 98 22.54 -3.73 11.56
C PRO A 98 21.79 -2.41 11.82
N CYS A 99 21.19 -1.86 10.78
CA CYS A 99 20.23 -0.75 10.86
C CYS A 99 19.01 -1.05 9.98
N GLY A 100 17.86 -0.48 10.37
CA GLY A 100 16.57 -0.77 9.73
C GLY A 100 16.07 0.35 8.83
N LEU A 101 15.57 0.00 7.65
CA LEU A 101 14.92 0.92 6.74
C LEU A 101 13.48 0.49 6.47
N PHE A 102 12.55 1.44 6.51
CA PHE A 102 11.22 1.25 5.94
C PHE A 102 11.13 2.01 4.62
N ILE A 103 10.81 1.28 3.54
CA ILE A 103 10.75 1.83 2.19
C ILE A 103 9.30 1.81 1.72
N GLY A 104 8.72 3.00 1.56
CA GLY A 104 7.48 3.16 0.82
C GLY A 104 7.80 3.19 -0.67
N ASN A 105 7.74 2.04 -1.35
CA ASN A 105 8.25 1.90 -2.72
C ASN A 105 7.56 2.85 -3.69
N ARG A 106 8.40 3.55 -4.47
CA ARG A 106 7.98 4.62 -5.38
C ARG A 106 8.90 4.70 -6.60
N ALA A 107 8.30 5.02 -7.74
CA ALA A 107 8.98 5.26 -9.00
C ALA A 107 10.20 6.20 -8.87
N THR A 108 11.30 5.89 -9.59
CA THR A 108 12.59 6.60 -9.49
C THR A 108 12.94 7.43 -10.72
N GLY A 109 12.20 7.32 -11.83
CA GLY A 109 12.56 7.88 -13.13
C GLY A 109 11.85 9.18 -13.52
N ALA A 110 12.16 9.67 -14.73
CA ALA A 110 11.34 10.64 -15.45
C ALA A 110 10.34 9.88 -16.37
N PRO A 111 9.11 10.40 -16.59
CA PRO A 111 8.53 11.57 -15.94
C PRO A 111 8.38 11.37 -14.43
N ILE A 112 8.41 12.48 -13.67
CA ILE A 112 8.29 12.40 -12.21
C ILE A 112 6.98 11.69 -11.85
N ASN A 113 7.10 10.69 -10.99
CA ASN A 113 5.95 9.93 -10.55
C ASN A 113 6.05 9.70 -9.04
N ILE A 114 5.04 10.19 -8.31
CA ILE A 114 4.97 10.02 -6.87
C ILE A 114 4.41 8.65 -6.48
N TRP A 115 3.79 7.94 -7.42
CA TRP A 115 3.09 6.69 -7.19
C TRP A 115 4.03 5.49 -7.18
N ALA A 116 3.46 4.36 -6.81
CA ALA A 116 4.22 3.18 -6.43
C ALA A 116 4.66 2.32 -7.62
N ASP A 117 5.92 1.91 -7.57
CA ASP A 117 6.48 0.73 -8.21
C ASP A 117 7.75 0.35 -7.42
N ASN A 118 8.37 -0.79 -7.73
CA ASN A 118 9.51 -1.37 -7.03
C ASN A 118 10.87 -0.92 -7.61
N SER A 119 10.91 0.12 -8.46
CA SER A 119 12.14 0.54 -9.13
C SER A 119 13.22 1.03 -8.14
N ASP A 120 12.81 1.59 -7.00
CA ASP A 120 13.72 2.00 -5.94
C ASP A 120 14.33 0.81 -5.17
N ALA A 121 13.51 -0.18 -4.78
CA ALA A 121 13.99 -1.42 -4.18
C ALA A 121 14.96 -2.16 -5.12
N TYR A 122 14.62 -2.20 -6.41
CA TYR A 122 15.46 -2.82 -7.44
C TYR A 122 16.78 -2.11 -7.66
N ALA A 123 16.87 -0.80 -7.42
CA ALA A 123 18.14 -0.07 -7.46
C ALA A 123 19.05 -0.43 -6.26
N MET A 124 18.47 -0.70 -5.08
CA MET A 124 19.21 -1.06 -3.87
C MET A 124 19.73 -2.51 -3.87
N ARG A 125 19.30 -3.36 -4.81
CA ARG A 125 19.52 -4.83 -4.77
C ARG A 125 20.99 -5.27 -4.62
N ASP A 126 21.94 -4.46 -5.09
CA ASP A 126 23.36 -4.79 -5.14
C ASP A 126 24.16 -4.22 -3.94
N SER A 127 23.49 -3.48 -3.04
CA SER A 127 24.12 -2.78 -1.90
C SER A 127 24.52 -3.68 -0.72
N GLY A 128 24.10 -4.96 -0.73
CA GLY A 128 24.28 -5.89 0.39
C GLY A 128 23.26 -5.72 1.53
N VAL A 129 22.22 -4.91 1.32
CA VAL A 129 21.06 -4.78 2.23
C VAL A 129 20.13 -5.99 2.10
N ILE A 130 19.66 -6.51 3.23
CA ILE A 130 18.61 -7.54 3.28
C ILE A 130 17.28 -6.90 2.87
N GLN A 131 16.60 -7.43 1.86
CA GLN A 131 15.34 -6.88 1.37
C GLN A 131 14.18 -7.81 1.65
N ILE A 132 13.23 -7.33 2.46
CA ILE A 132 12.02 -8.04 2.87
C ILE A 132 10.81 -7.29 2.30
N PHE A 133 9.95 -7.95 1.53
CA PHE A 133 8.74 -7.39 0.95
C PHE A 133 7.52 -7.74 1.80
N SER A 134 6.64 -6.75 1.98
CA SER A 134 5.39 -6.86 2.74
C SER A 134 4.20 -6.66 1.80
N ALA A 135 3.16 -7.46 1.99
CA ALA A 135 1.91 -7.33 1.26
C ALA A 135 0.94 -6.31 1.88
N ASP A 136 1.08 -6.01 3.17
CA ASP A 136 0.16 -5.11 3.87
C ASP A 136 0.80 -4.46 5.12
N GLY A 137 0.02 -3.66 5.85
CA GLY A 137 0.50 -2.99 7.07
C GLY A 137 0.87 -3.94 8.21
N GLN A 138 0.17 -5.08 8.34
CA GLN A 138 0.48 -6.09 9.37
C GLN A 138 1.85 -6.70 9.10
N GLU A 139 2.09 -7.13 7.86
CA GLU A 139 3.38 -7.66 7.45
C GLU A 139 4.49 -6.62 7.56
N ALA A 140 4.23 -5.34 7.28
CA ALA A 140 5.24 -4.30 7.44
C ALA A 140 5.68 -4.14 8.91
N LEU A 141 4.73 -4.15 9.85
CA LEU A 141 5.03 -4.12 11.29
C LEU A 141 5.87 -5.34 11.69
N ASP A 142 5.39 -6.54 11.36
CA ASP A 142 6.01 -7.79 11.76
C ASP A 142 7.39 -8.00 11.09
N ASN A 143 7.54 -7.57 9.84
CA ASN A 143 8.80 -7.63 9.09
C ASN A 143 9.85 -6.66 9.61
N ILE A 144 9.48 -5.51 10.20
CA ILE A 144 10.47 -4.62 10.85
C ILE A 144 11.03 -5.30 12.10
N ILE A 145 10.16 -5.91 12.93
CA ILE A 145 10.56 -6.64 14.13
C ILE A 145 11.44 -7.85 13.76
N GLN A 146 11.03 -8.63 12.76
CA GLN A 146 11.83 -9.75 12.24
C GLN A 146 13.13 -9.26 11.57
N GLY A 147 13.10 -8.12 10.90
CA GLY A 147 14.26 -7.50 10.27
C GLY A 147 15.38 -7.24 11.27
N TYR A 148 15.07 -6.62 12.42
CA TYR A 148 16.05 -6.46 13.50
C TYR A 148 16.54 -7.81 14.04
N ARG A 149 15.65 -8.78 14.26
CA ARG A 149 16.03 -10.12 14.71
C ARG A 149 17.02 -10.80 13.77
N ILE A 150 16.81 -10.67 12.46
CA ILE A 150 17.66 -11.27 11.42
C ILE A 150 18.99 -10.51 11.31
N ALA A 151 18.91 -9.18 11.18
CA ALA A 151 20.05 -8.29 11.01
C ALA A 151 21.01 -8.33 12.19
N GLU A 152 20.51 -8.47 13.42
CA GLU A 152 21.32 -8.44 14.64
C GLU A 152 21.99 -9.77 14.99
N ASP A 153 21.59 -10.88 14.36
CA ASP A 153 22.26 -12.18 14.53
C ASP A 153 23.75 -12.03 14.24
N LEU A 154 24.60 -12.56 15.12
CA LEU A 154 26.05 -12.40 15.07
C LEU A 154 26.67 -12.96 13.77
N ARG A 155 25.98 -13.88 13.10
CA ARG A 155 26.39 -14.45 11.80
C ARG A 155 26.04 -13.55 10.62
N VAL A 156 25.12 -12.61 10.81
CA VAL A 156 24.56 -11.73 9.76
C VAL A 156 25.13 -10.32 9.91
N ARG A 157 24.71 -9.56 10.91
CA ARG A 157 25.17 -8.16 11.15
C ARG A 157 25.11 -7.29 9.89
N LEU A 158 24.01 -7.33 9.14
CA LEU A 158 23.82 -6.54 7.91
C LEU A 158 22.63 -5.57 8.05
N PRO A 159 22.59 -4.46 7.29
CA PRO A 159 21.40 -3.61 7.23
C PRO A 159 20.23 -4.34 6.57
N PHE A 160 19.01 -3.95 6.91
CA PHE A 160 17.80 -4.51 6.30
C PHE A 160 16.81 -3.41 5.90
N ALA A 161 16.02 -3.71 4.87
CA ALA A 161 14.96 -2.86 4.37
C ALA A 161 13.65 -3.64 4.25
N VAL A 162 12.59 -3.07 4.81
CA VAL A 162 11.21 -3.54 4.67
C VAL A 162 10.52 -2.70 3.61
N ASN A 163 10.15 -3.35 2.51
CA ASN A 163 9.52 -2.77 1.33
C ASN A 163 8.00 -2.93 1.43
N LEU A 164 7.27 -1.82 1.30
CA LEU A 164 5.83 -1.80 1.19
C LEU A 164 5.42 -0.86 0.06
N ARG A 165 4.47 -1.29 -0.77
CA ARG A 165 3.97 -0.52 -1.91
C ARG A 165 3.47 0.87 -1.47
N GLY A 166 3.96 1.93 -2.11
CA GLY A 166 3.49 3.29 -1.87
C GLY A 166 1.98 3.45 -2.09
N PHE A 167 1.34 4.33 -1.32
CA PHE A 167 -0.09 4.65 -1.40
C PHE A 167 -1.01 3.47 -1.06
N THR A 168 -1.23 2.52 -1.97
CA THR A 168 -2.14 1.39 -1.73
C THR A 168 -1.67 0.48 -0.60
N GLY A 169 -0.37 0.44 -0.30
CA GLY A 169 0.15 -0.16 0.93
C GLY A 169 0.32 0.87 2.05
N THR A 170 1.10 1.94 1.82
CA THR A 170 1.52 2.85 2.91
C THR A 170 0.42 3.77 3.46
N HIS A 171 -0.63 4.05 2.69
CA HIS A 171 -1.74 4.95 3.06
C HIS A 171 -3.10 4.23 3.18
N ALA A 172 -3.14 2.93 2.89
CA ALA A 172 -4.32 2.11 3.12
C ALA A 172 -4.51 1.85 4.61
N TYR A 173 -5.72 2.10 5.11
CA TYR A 173 -6.13 1.86 6.48
C TYR A 173 -6.80 0.50 6.60
N GLU A 174 -6.30 -0.31 7.52
CA GLU A 174 -6.82 -1.65 7.79
C GLU A 174 -6.58 -2.03 9.26
N GLY A 175 -7.13 -3.18 9.67
CA GLY A 175 -6.90 -3.72 11.00
C GLY A 175 -5.49 -4.30 11.13
N VAL A 176 -4.72 -3.79 12.09
CA VAL A 176 -3.39 -4.28 12.45
C VAL A 176 -3.39 -4.74 13.90
N GLU A 177 -2.98 -5.97 14.12
CA GLU A 177 -2.71 -6.57 15.43
C GLU A 177 -1.34 -6.14 15.94
N ILE A 178 -1.35 -5.14 16.80
CA ILE A 178 -0.15 -4.63 17.47
C ILE A 178 0.13 -5.57 18.66
N PRO A 179 1.28 -6.28 18.69
CA PRO A 179 1.64 -7.10 19.83
C PRO A 179 2.00 -6.25 21.05
N LYS A 180 1.96 -6.84 22.24
CA LYS A 180 2.42 -6.16 23.45
C LYS A 180 3.94 -6.02 23.46
N GLN A 181 4.47 -4.99 24.11
CA GLN A 181 5.91 -4.76 24.18
C GLN A 181 6.64 -5.95 24.80
N GLU A 182 6.08 -6.60 25.83
CA GLU A 182 6.69 -7.74 26.52
C GLU A 182 6.73 -9.01 25.65
N GLU A 183 5.82 -9.14 24.69
CA GLU A 183 5.85 -10.24 23.71
C GLU A 183 6.98 -10.03 22.71
N VAL A 184 7.17 -8.78 22.25
CA VAL A 184 8.27 -8.41 21.35
C VAL A 184 9.61 -8.51 22.07
N ASP A 185 9.73 -8.06 23.32
CA ASP A 185 10.98 -8.16 24.10
C ASP A 185 11.41 -9.62 24.35
N ARG A 186 10.45 -10.54 24.48
CA ARG A 186 10.72 -11.99 24.57
C ARG A 186 11.19 -12.60 23.24
N TYR A 187 10.82 -12.01 22.12
CA TYR A 187 11.20 -12.45 20.78
C TYR A 187 12.52 -11.82 20.31
N LEU A 188 12.66 -10.51 20.51
CA LEU A 188 13.79 -9.66 20.12
C LEU A 188 14.53 -9.20 21.38
N ALA A 189 15.56 -9.96 21.76
CA ALA A 189 16.43 -9.63 22.89
C ALA A 189 17.08 -8.24 22.74
N PRO A 190 17.56 -7.60 23.82
CA PRO A 190 18.26 -6.31 23.74
C PRO A 190 19.43 -6.32 22.75
N PHE A 191 19.67 -5.17 22.10
CA PHE A 191 20.74 -5.03 21.12
C PHE A 191 22.12 -5.26 21.75
N VAL A 192 22.94 -6.07 21.10
CA VAL A 192 24.34 -6.31 21.50
C VAL A 192 25.25 -5.54 20.54
N PRO A 193 25.87 -4.43 20.97
CA PRO A 193 26.86 -3.73 20.16
C PRO A 193 28.15 -4.55 20.05
N ILE A 194 28.74 -4.55 18.86
CA ILE A 194 30.04 -5.18 18.60
C ILE A 194 30.99 -4.05 18.20
N TYR A 195 32.02 -3.83 19.02
CA TYR A 195 32.98 -2.74 18.84
C TYR A 195 32.30 -1.37 18.69
N PRO A 196 31.51 -0.91 19.69
CA PRO A 196 30.80 0.36 19.60
C PRO A 196 31.77 1.53 19.37
N LEU A 197 31.30 2.56 18.66
CA LEU A 197 32.11 3.74 18.35
C LEU A 197 32.53 4.52 19.61
N PHE A 198 31.64 4.57 20.61
CA PHE A 198 31.88 5.26 21.87
C PHE A 198 32.36 4.28 22.94
N ALA A 199 33.59 3.79 22.79
CA ALA A 199 34.28 2.99 23.79
C ALA A 199 35.74 3.47 23.95
N PRO A 200 35.98 4.54 24.75
CA PRO A 200 37.31 5.12 24.94
C PRO A 200 38.36 4.10 25.43
N GLU A 201 37.94 3.13 26.24
CA GLU A 201 38.79 2.06 26.78
C GLU A 201 39.17 0.99 25.74
N LYS A 202 38.46 0.93 24.60
CA LYS A 202 38.70 -0.06 23.55
C LYS A 202 38.42 0.54 22.15
N PRO A 203 39.23 1.52 21.72
CA PRO A 203 38.99 2.25 20.49
C PRO A 203 39.10 1.33 19.27
N VAL A 204 38.26 1.59 18.27
CA VAL A 204 38.23 0.85 17.01
C VAL A 204 38.15 1.80 15.82
N THR A 205 38.72 1.36 14.70
CA THR A 205 38.66 2.09 13.43
C THR A 205 37.66 1.42 12.50
N TYR A 206 36.74 2.21 11.96
CA TYR A 206 35.82 1.81 10.89
C TYR A 206 36.15 2.55 9.59
N GLY A 207 35.82 1.94 8.44
CA GLY A 207 36.01 2.59 7.14
C GLY A 207 37.46 2.74 6.70
N ALA A 208 38.40 1.97 7.27
CA ALA A 208 39.80 2.02 6.85
C ALA A 208 39.96 1.59 5.38
N MET A 209 40.85 2.27 4.66
CA MET A 209 41.21 1.91 3.29
C MET A 209 41.93 0.55 3.28
N LEU A 210 41.39 -0.41 2.54
CA LEU A 210 41.96 -1.75 2.41
C LEU A 210 42.72 -1.90 1.09
N SER A 211 43.86 -2.57 1.12
CA SER A 211 44.54 -3.04 -0.09
C SER A 211 43.78 -4.20 -0.75
N ALA A 212 44.15 -4.57 -1.98
CA ALA A 212 43.37 -5.51 -2.79
C ALA A 212 43.11 -6.88 -2.13
N TYR A 213 44.08 -7.45 -1.41
CA TYR A 213 43.93 -8.75 -0.75
C TYR A 213 42.91 -8.73 0.40
N PRO A 214 43.04 -7.89 1.44
CA PRO A 214 42.06 -7.82 2.53
C PRO A 214 40.67 -7.41 2.03
N TYR A 215 40.57 -6.56 1.00
CA TYR A 215 39.30 -6.18 0.41
C TYR A 215 38.52 -7.39 -0.15
N ARG A 216 39.17 -8.27 -0.93
CA ARG A 216 38.52 -9.49 -1.47
C ARG A 216 38.02 -10.41 -0.36
N ARG A 217 38.81 -10.59 0.70
CA ARG A 217 38.41 -11.39 1.88
C ARG A 217 37.19 -10.77 2.57
N HIS A 218 37.19 -9.45 2.72
CA HIS A 218 36.09 -8.71 3.33
C HIS A 218 34.78 -8.89 2.53
N LYS A 219 34.82 -8.72 1.21
CA LYS A 219 33.65 -8.95 0.34
C LYS A 219 33.16 -10.40 0.36
N ARG A 220 34.05 -11.39 0.42
CA ARG A 220 33.65 -12.80 0.61
C ARG A 220 32.92 -13.01 1.94
N ASN A 221 33.39 -12.40 3.02
CA ASN A 221 32.73 -12.49 4.33
C ASN A 221 31.36 -11.80 4.31
N GLN A 222 31.23 -10.66 3.63
CA GLN A 222 29.95 -9.97 3.43
C GLN A 222 28.94 -10.87 2.70
N MET A 223 29.36 -11.57 1.65
CA MET A 223 28.51 -12.54 0.94
C MET A 223 28.09 -13.70 1.84
N ALA A 224 29.01 -14.25 2.65
CA ALA A 224 28.70 -15.32 3.59
C ALA A 224 27.67 -14.88 4.65
N ALA A 225 27.81 -13.66 5.17
CA ALA A 225 26.85 -13.07 6.10
C ALA A 225 25.45 -12.92 5.48
N LEU A 226 25.39 -12.48 4.21
CA LEU A 226 24.13 -12.36 3.48
C LEU A 226 23.50 -13.74 3.24
N SER A 227 24.29 -14.78 2.94
CA SER A 227 23.78 -16.15 2.82
C SER A 227 23.21 -16.70 4.14
N HIS A 228 23.83 -16.40 5.28
CA HIS A 228 23.31 -16.79 6.59
C HIS A 228 21.97 -16.12 6.92
N ALA A 229 21.67 -14.94 6.35
CA ALA A 229 20.42 -14.25 6.60
C ALA A 229 19.19 -15.09 6.20
N SER A 230 19.25 -15.93 5.16
CA SER A 230 18.14 -16.82 4.77
C SER A 230 17.83 -17.86 5.86
N GLU A 231 18.86 -18.52 6.39
CA GLU A 231 18.70 -19.52 7.46
C GLU A 231 18.17 -18.88 8.74
N VAL A 232 18.68 -17.69 9.06
CA VAL A 232 18.22 -16.90 10.21
C VAL A 232 16.78 -16.45 10.01
N ALA A 233 16.38 -16.03 8.80
CA ALA A 233 15.01 -15.63 8.48
C ALA A 233 14.01 -16.78 8.69
N LEU A 234 14.36 -18.01 8.28
CA LEU A 234 13.52 -19.18 8.53
C LEU A 234 13.38 -19.49 10.02
N LYS A 235 14.47 -19.39 10.80
CA LYS A 235 14.43 -19.57 12.25
C LYS A 235 13.59 -18.49 12.93
N SER A 236 13.83 -17.24 12.55
CA SER A 236 13.12 -16.04 13.02
C SER A 236 11.62 -16.18 12.78
N GLY A 237 11.19 -16.60 11.58
CA GLY A 237 9.78 -16.82 11.27
C GLY A 237 9.10 -17.92 12.10
N ARG A 238 9.80 -19.01 12.41
CA ARG A 238 9.29 -20.06 13.31
C ARG A 238 9.14 -19.56 14.75
N GLU A 239 10.16 -18.89 15.27
CA GLU A 239 10.11 -18.29 16.62
C GLU A 239 9.02 -17.20 16.71
N PHE A 240 8.78 -16.47 15.63
CA PHE A 240 7.69 -15.49 15.54
C PHE A 240 6.33 -16.17 15.61
N ALA A 241 6.14 -17.29 14.89
CA ALA A 241 4.90 -18.07 14.96
C ALA A 241 4.63 -18.60 16.38
N GLU A 242 5.66 -19.15 17.04
CA GLU A 242 5.55 -19.70 18.40
C GLU A 242 5.20 -18.62 19.44
N LYS A 243 5.76 -17.41 19.31
CA LYS A 243 5.63 -16.35 20.33
C LYS A 243 4.51 -15.35 20.06
N LEU A 244 4.21 -15.08 18.78
CA LEU A 244 3.33 -14.01 18.32
C LEU A 244 2.20 -14.52 17.40
N GLY A 245 2.16 -15.82 17.10
CA GLY A 245 1.03 -16.48 16.45
C GLY A 245 0.95 -16.34 14.93
N ARG A 246 1.92 -15.66 14.29
CA ARG A 246 1.95 -15.47 12.82
C ARG A 246 3.21 -16.08 12.22
N SER A 247 3.08 -16.83 11.12
CA SER A 247 4.18 -17.56 10.50
C SER A 247 4.71 -16.83 9.27
N TYR A 248 6.03 -16.82 9.11
CA TYR A 248 6.70 -16.18 7.98
C TYR A 248 7.83 -17.05 7.42
N GLY A 249 7.83 -17.26 6.10
CA GLY A 249 8.87 -17.99 5.38
C GLY A 249 9.80 -17.08 4.57
N LEU A 250 10.54 -17.67 3.63
CA LEU A 250 11.29 -16.92 2.60
C LEU A 250 10.37 -16.44 1.45
N PHE A 251 9.31 -17.21 1.23
CA PHE A 251 8.20 -16.95 0.33
C PHE A 251 6.99 -17.72 0.86
N GLU A 252 5.82 -17.46 0.31
CA GLU A 252 4.56 -18.11 0.61
C GLU A 252 4.01 -18.77 -0.67
N TRP A 253 3.64 -20.05 -0.56
CA TRP A 253 2.96 -20.79 -1.62
C TRP A 253 1.47 -20.82 -1.32
N ILE A 254 0.69 -20.14 -2.13
CA ILE A 254 -0.75 -19.99 -1.95
C ILE A 254 -1.41 -20.72 -3.11
N GLY A 255 -2.13 -21.80 -2.83
CA GLY A 255 -2.83 -22.56 -3.87
C GLY A 255 -2.49 -24.04 -3.83
N ASP A 256 -2.59 -24.72 -4.98
CA ASP A 256 -2.46 -26.18 -5.04
C ASP A 256 -1.00 -26.59 -4.82
N GLU A 257 -0.76 -27.54 -3.92
CA GLU A 257 0.60 -28.09 -3.69
C GLU A 257 1.19 -28.75 -4.94
N LYS A 258 0.33 -29.25 -5.84
CA LYS A 258 0.71 -29.88 -7.12
C LYS A 258 0.37 -29.00 -8.33
N ALA A 259 0.41 -27.68 -8.16
CA ALA A 259 0.05 -26.74 -9.21
C ALA A 259 0.90 -26.92 -10.47
N LYS A 260 0.25 -26.89 -11.63
CA LYS A 260 0.89 -26.92 -12.96
C LYS A 260 1.16 -25.52 -13.49
N LEU A 261 0.38 -24.55 -13.03
CA LEU A 261 0.40 -23.17 -13.45
C LEU A 261 0.69 -22.30 -12.23
N VAL A 262 1.78 -21.53 -12.27
CA VAL A 262 2.15 -20.67 -11.16
C VAL A 262 2.26 -19.22 -11.62
N VAL A 263 1.80 -18.29 -10.80
CA VAL A 263 2.13 -16.86 -10.93
C VAL A 263 3.03 -16.46 -9.76
N ALA A 264 4.16 -15.79 -10.01
CA ALA A 264 5.07 -15.32 -8.97
C ALA A 264 5.17 -13.79 -8.95
N LEU A 265 5.27 -13.19 -7.76
CA LEU A 265 5.36 -11.75 -7.57
C LEU A 265 5.91 -11.34 -6.20
N LEU A 266 6.06 -10.03 -6.00
CA LEU A 266 6.47 -9.39 -4.74
C LEU A 266 5.36 -8.46 -4.23
N GLY A 267 5.26 -8.33 -2.91
CA GLY A 267 4.54 -7.22 -2.27
C GLY A 267 3.01 -7.26 -2.39
N GLU A 268 2.40 -6.07 -2.37
CA GLU A 268 0.98 -5.86 -2.08
C GLU A 268 0.02 -6.49 -3.09
N SER A 269 0.37 -6.52 -4.38
CA SER A 269 -0.47 -7.12 -5.42
C SER A 269 -0.67 -8.63 -5.25
N ALA A 270 0.13 -9.29 -4.38
CA ALA A 270 -0.12 -10.67 -3.99
C ALA A 270 -1.51 -10.86 -3.36
N CYS A 271 -2.07 -9.83 -2.71
CA CYS A 271 -3.41 -9.91 -2.15
C CYS A 271 -4.48 -10.09 -3.24
N ALA A 272 -4.35 -9.42 -4.39
CA ALA A 272 -5.25 -9.60 -5.53
C ALA A 272 -5.06 -10.99 -6.15
N GLY A 273 -3.81 -11.43 -6.30
CA GLY A 273 -3.49 -12.75 -6.83
C GLY A 273 -4.00 -13.89 -5.94
N GLU A 274 -3.99 -13.72 -4.62
CA GLU A 274 -4.49 -14.70 -3.66
C GLU A 274 -6.01 -14.88 -3.79
N VAL A 275 -6.76 -13.78 -3.93
CA VAL A 275 -8.21 -13.83 -4.18
C VAL A 275 -8.52 -14.65 -5.42
N VAL A 276 -7.82 -14.36 -6.51
CA VAL A 276 -8.02 -15.09 -7.78
C VAL A 276 -7.62 -16.55 -7.64
N THR A 277 -6.47 -16.84 -7.05
CA THR A 277 -5.98 -18.22 -6.89
C THR A 277 -6.95 -19.06 -6.08
N ARG A 278 -7.44 -18.53 -4.94
CA ARG A 278 -8.42 -19.23 -4.10
C ARG A 278 -9.79 -19.34 -4.77
N HIS A 279 -10.22 -18.34 -5.54
CA HIS A 279 -11.45 -18.40 -6.34
C HIS A 279 -11.38 -19.53 -7.35
N LEU A 280 -10.29 -19.59 -8.11
CA LEU A 280 -10.03 -20.63 -9.11
C LEU A 280 -9.87 -22.04 -8.51
N GLN A 281 -9.66 -22.17 -7.20
CA GLN A 281 -9.62 -23.46 -6.48
C GLN A 281 -10.95 -23.84 -5.81
N GLY A 282 -11.95 -22.95 -5.80
CA GLY A 282 -13.23 -23.18 -5.13
C GLY A 282 -14.10 -24.28 -5.75
N LYS A 283 -15.36 -24.39 -5.32
CA LYS A 283 -16.30 -25.45 -5.75
C LYS A 283 -16.57 -25.50 -7.26
N GLU A 284 -16.26 -24.44 -8.00
CA GLU A 284 -16.38 -24.35 -9.47
C GLU A 284 -15.00 -24.33 -10.18
N GLY A 285 -13.92 -24.53 -9.42
CA GLY A 285 -12.56 -24.15 -9.78
C GLY A 285 -11.76 -25.20 -10.56
N ILE A 286 -10.97 -24.72 -11.51
CA ILE A 286 -10.04 -25.52 -12.30
C ILE A 286 -8.80 -25.82 -11.43
N PRO A 287 -8.55 -27.09 -11.05
CA PRO A 287 -7.39 -27.45 -10.25
C PRO A 287 -6.08 -27.23 -11.04
N GLY A 288 -5.00 -26.98 -10.32
CA GLY A 288 -3.64 -26.90 -10.83
C GLY A 288 -3.04 -25.49 -10.86
N VAL A 289 -3.56 -24.54 -10.08
CA VAL A 289 -3.04 -23.15 -10.00
C VAL A 289 -2.44 -22.83 -8.62
N ALA A 290 -1.39 -22.02 -8.60
CA ALA A 290 -0.84 -21.44 -7.37
C ALA A 290 -0.21 -20.06 -7.59
N LEU A 291 -0.12 -19.30 -6.52
CA LEU A 291 0.60 -18.04 -6.40
C LEU A 291 1.85 -18.25 -5.55
N LEU A 292 2.99 -17.79 -6.04
CA LEU A 292 4.25 -17.76 -5.32
C LEU A 292 4.55 -16.31 -4.90
N LYS A 293 4.18 -15.96 -3.67
CA LYS A 293 4.42 -14.64 -3.07
C LYS A 293 5.80 -14.62 -2.42
N ILE A 294 6.73 -13.91 -3.04
CA ILE A 294 8.11 -13.84 -2.55
C ILE A 294 8.21 -12.79 -1.45
N ARG A 295 8.85 -13.16 -0.33
CA ARG A 295 9.08 -12.27 0.81
C ARG A 295 10.51 -11.77 0.85
N LEU A 296 11.49 -12.67 0.77
CA LEU A 296 12.91 -12.30 0.79
C LEU A 296 13.42 -12.11 -0.63
N PHE A 297 13.67 -10.85 -1.02
CA PHE A 297 14.24 -10.55 -2.33
C PHE A 297 15.78 -10.62 -2.28
N SER A 298 16.40 -10.20 -1.18
CA SER A 298 17.85 -10.26 -0.95
C SER A 298 18.14 -10.69 0.50
N PRO A 299 18.85 -11.80 0.76
CA PRO A 299 19.27 -12.82 -0.20
C PRO A 299 18.08 -13.47 -0.92
N PHE A 300 18.28 -13.86 -2.18
CA PHE A 300 17.21 -14.48 -2.98
C PHE A 300 17.15 -16.00 -2.71
N PRO A 301 15.98 -16.59 -2.38
CA PRO A 301 15.83 -18.01 -2.05
C PRO A 301 15.78 -18.89 -3.31
N ALA A 302 16.86 -18.86 -4.11
CA ALA A 302 16.92 -19.50 -5.43
C ALA A 302 16.68 -21.02 -5.36
N LYS A 303 17.34 -21.69 -4.41
CA LYS A 303 17.27 -23.15 -4.26
C LYS A 303 15.89 -23.58 -3.81
N GLU A 304 15.34 -22.91 -2.80
CA GLU A 304 14.05 -23.22 -2.20
C GLU A 304 12.91 -23.00 -3.20
N ILE A 305 12.93 -21.90 -3.97
CA ILE A 305 11.94 -21.65 -5.03
C ILE A 305 12.01 -22.73 -6.12
N ALA A 306 13.20 -23.05 -6.61
CA ALA A 306 13.36 -24.05 -7.67
C ALA A 306 12.89 -25.43 -7.20
N GLN A 307 13.19 -25.82 -5.96
CA GLN A 307 12.73 -27.07 -5.37
C GLN A 307 11.20 -27.10 -5.22
N ALA A 308 10.58 -26.03 -4.74
CA ALA A 308 9.12 -25.95 -4.62
C ALA A 308 8.41 -26.10 -5.97
N LEU A 309 8.90 -25.41 -7.02
CA LEU A 309 8.37 -25.53 -8.38
C LEU A 309 8.52 -26.95 -8.95
N HIS A 310 9.66 -27.60 -8.69
CA HIS A 310 9.89 -28.97 -9.13
C HIS A 310 8.99 -29.98 -8.42
N GLN A 311 8.86 -29.86 -7.09
CA GLN A 311 8.00 -30.73 -6.28
C GLN A 311 6.52 -30.63 -6.64
N ALA A 312 6.04 -29.43 -6.95
CA ALA A 312 4.68 -29.23 -7.48
C ALA A 312 4.48 -29.85 -8.87
N GLY A 313 5.58 -30.09 -9.60
CA GLY A 313 5.59 -30.50 -10.99
C GLY A 313 5.02 -29.39 -11.88
N THR A 314 5.39 -28.15 -11.60
CA THR A 314 4.98 -26.96 -12.36
C THR A 314 5.43 -27.07 -13.82
N LYS A 315 4.54 -26.77 -14.76
CA LYS A 315 4.83 -26.76 -16.20
C LYS A 315 5.13 -25.36 -16.72
N ALA A 316 4.38 -24.37 -16.23
CA ALA A 316 4.52 -22.98 -16.64
C ALA A 316 4.47 -22.04 -15.44
N LEU A 317 5.31 -21.02 -15.48
CA LEU A 317 5.42 -19.96 -14.50
C LEU A 317 5.32 -18.60 -15.22
N VAL A 318 4.44 -17.73 -14.73
CA VAL A 318 4.38 -16.32 -15.15
C VAL A 318 4.87 -15.46 -13.98
N VAL A 319 5.84 -14.58 -14.23
CA VAL A 319 6.39 -13.68 -13.20
C VAL A 319 5.87 -12.28 -13.44
N LEU A 320 5.17 -11.70 -12.47
CA LEU A 320 4.76 -10.30 -12.46
C LEU A 320 5.84 -9.45 -11.78
N ASP A 321 6.45 -8.56 -12.54
CA ASP A 321 7.36 -7.54 -12.04
C ASP A 321 6.68 -6.18 -12.01
N GLU A 322 6.64 -5.59 -10.81
CA GLU A 322 6.11 -4.24 -10.59
C GLU A 322 7.23 -3.20 -10.52
N GLY A 323 8.20 -3.30 -11.41
CA GLY A 323 9.34 -2.40 -11.46
C GLY A 323 10.25 -2.74 -12.64
N LEU A 324 11.05 -1.78 -13.07
CA LEU A 324 11.89 -1.92 -14.26
C LEU A 324 13.37 -1.82 -13.92
N HIS A 325 14.19 -2.43 -14.77
CA HIS A 325 15.58 -2.03 -14.93
C HIS A 325 15.91 -1.92 -16.42
N HIS A 326 16.62 -0.86 -16.79
CA HIS A 326 16.90 -0.54 -18.19
C HIS A 326 18.02 -1.43 -18.74
N GLY A 327 17.86 -1.90 -19.98
CA GLY A 327 18.88 -2.69 -20.69
C GLY A 327 18.98 -4.17 -20.27
N GLY A 328 18.08 -4.64 -19.40
CA GLY A 328 18.02 -6.03 -18.97
C GLY A 328 17.38 -6.98 -19.99
N VAL A 329 17.66 -8.28 -19.84
CA VAL A 329 17.00 -9.33 -20.63
C VAL A 329 15.56 -9.58 -20.16
N LEU A 330 15.36 -9.62 -18.84
CA LEU A 330 14.07 -9.75 -18.16
C LEU A 330 14.05 -8.82 -16.95
N PRO A 331 12.90 -8.35 -16.47
CA PRO A 331 12.79 -7.61 -15.21
C PRO A 331 13.44 -8.33 -14.01
N PRO A 332 13.84 -7.60 -12.94
CA PRO A 332 14.72 -8.14 -11.90
C PRO A 332 14.22 -9.42 -11.21
N LEU A 333 12.92 -9.54 -10.91
CA LEU A 333 12.37 -10.75 -10.28
C LEU A 333 12.35 -11.92 -11.28
N ALA A 334 11.80 -11.69 -12.47
CA ALA A 334 11.76 -12.68 -13.55
C ALA A 334 13.16 -13.21 -13.88
N GLN A 335 14.16 -12.34 -13.96
CA GLN A 335 15.54 -12.73 -14.18
C GLN A 335 16.08 -13.63 -13.05
N ARG A 336 15.86 -13.28 -11.78
CA ARG A 336 16.31 -14.09 -10.63
C ARG A 336 15.66 -15.46 -10.61
N ILE A 337 14.35 -15.55 -10.88
CA ILE A 337 13.64 -16.83 -10.90
C ILE A 337 14.09 -17.70 -12.10
N ALA A 338 14.20 -17.11 -13.29
CA ALA A 338 14.67 -17.84 -14.47
C ALA A 338 16.09 -18.40 -14.25
N THR A 339 16.99 -17.60 -13.66
CA THR A 339 18.34 -18.05 -13.29
C THR A 339 18.29 -19.14 -12.22
N ALA A 340 17.46 -19.01 -11.18
CA ALA A 340 17.32 -20.03 -10.14
C ALA A 340 16.86 -21.38 -10.70
N ILE A 341 15.86 -21.37 -11.58
CA ILE A 341 15.36 -22.56 -12.27
C ILE A 341 16.48 -23.19 -13.11
N HIS A 342 17.19 -22.39 -13.91
CA HIS A 342 18.28 -22.89 -14.74
C HIS A 342 19.40 -23.52 -13.89
N LEU A 343 19.82 -22.85 -12.83
CA LEU A 343 20.91 -23.32 -11.95
C LEU A 343 20.58 -24.61 -11.21
N HIS A 344 19.33 -24.78 -10.74
CA HIS A 344 18.96 -25.90 -9.87
C HIS A 344 18.22 -27.03 -10.56
N LEU A 345 17.55 -26.77 -11.68
CA LEU A 345 16.74 -27.76 -12.43
C LEU A 345 17.25 -27.99 -13.87
N GLY A 346 18.18 -27.17 -14.36
CA GLY A 346 18.65 -27.24 -15.75
C GLY A 346 17.48 -27.10 -16.74
N GLY A 347 17.39 -28.03 -17.70
CA GLY A 347 16.30 -28.09 -18.67
C GLY A 347 14.99 -28.71 -18.15
N GLN A 348 14.94 -29.18 -16.90
CA GLN A 348 13.78 -29.87 -16.31
C GLN A 348 12.82 -28.92 -15.59
N GLY A 349 13.13 -27.63 -15.53
CA GLY A 349 12.29 -26.62 -14.90
C GLY A 349 11.08 -26.20 -15.74
N PRO A 350 10.13 -25.47 -15.13
CA PRO A 350 8.98 -24.93 -15.85
C PRO A 350 9.41 -23.90 -16.90
N LYS A 351 8.58 -23.73 -17.93
CA LYS A 351 8.70 -22.60 -18.86
C LYS A 351 8.36 -21.31 -18.13
N VAL A 352 9.17 -20.28 -18.32
CA VAL A 352 9.00 -18.98 -17.65
C VAL A 352 8.59 -17.93 -18.67
N ALA A 353 7.54 -17.17 -18.36
CA ALA A 353 7.17 -15.94 -19.04
C ALA A 353 7.19 -14.78 -18.04
N SER A 354 7.41 -13.56 -18.55
CA SER A 354 7.49 -12.35 -17.74
C SER A 354 6.40 -11.38 -18.14
N VAL A 355 5.79 -10.74 -17.14
CA VAL A 355 4.77 -9.72 -17.26
C VAL A 355 5.19 -8.53 -16.42
N ILE A 356 5.06 -7.33 -16.97
CA ILE A 356 5.28 -6.06 -16.30
C ILE A 356 3.91 -5.42 -16.07
N GLY A 357 3.68 -4.93 -14.86
CA GLY A 357 2.45 -4.23 -14.52
C GLY A 357 2.63 -3.37 -13.27
N GLY A 358 1.59 -2.65 -12.87
CA GLY A 358 1.61 -1.90 -11.63
C GLY A 358 2.55 -0.68 -11.57
N LEU A 359 3.18 -0.33 -12.70
CA LEU A 359 4.12 0.78 -12.77
C LEU A 359 3.42 2.10 -12.48
N GLY A 360 4.08 2.98 -11.73
CA GLY A 360 3.56 4.32 -11.50
C GLY A 360 2.18 4.36 -10.82
N GLY A 361 1.87 3.37 -9.97
CA GLY A 361 0.63 3.28 -9.23
C GLY A 361 -0.55 2.65 -9.97
N SER A 362 -0.36 2.15 -11.20
CA SER A 362 -1.39 1.41 -11.90
C SER A 362 -1.86 0.22 -11.04
N GLU A 363 -3.17 0.00 -11.01
CA GLU A 363 -3.75 -1.04 -10.17
C GLU A 363 -3.59 -2.41 -10.83
N VAL A 364 -2.99 -3.37 -10.10
CA VAL A 364 -2.98 -4.77 -10.53
C VAL A 364 -4.25 -5.44 -10.04
N ARG A 365 -5.22 -5.58 -10.94
CA ARG A 365 -6.54 -6.11 -10.65
C ARG A 365 -6.64 -7.63 -10.79
N GLN A 366 -7.76 -8.17 -10.36
CA GLN A 366 -8.03 -9.61 -10.35
C GLN A 366 -8.10 -10.20 -11.78
N ASP A 367 -8.67 -9.47 -12.73
CA ASP A 367 -8.72 -9.84 -14.15
C ASP A 367 -7.31 -9.99 -14.76
N HIS A 368 -6.32 -9.21 -14.29
CA HIS A 368 -4.93 -9.39 -14.72
C HIS A 368 -4.34 -10.73 -14.26
N PHE A 369 -4.68 -11.21 -13.07
CA PHE A 369 -4.24 -12.54 -12.62
C PHE A 369 -4.91 -13.67 -13.40
N GLN A 370 -6.20 -13.53 -13.72
CA GLN A 370 -6.88 -14.48 -14.61
C GLN A 370 -6.21 -14.53 -15.99
N LEU A 371 -5.83 -13.37 -16.54
CA LEU A 371 -5.09 -13.24 -17.78
C LEU A 371 -3.72 -13.94 -17.71
N MET A 372 -2.98 -13.76 -16.61
CA MET A 372 -1.69 -14.43 -16.39
C MET A 372 -1.83 -15.95 -16.23
N PHE A 373 -2.87 -16.44 -15.56
CA PHE A 373 -3.14 -17.89 -15.49
C PHE A 373 -3.52 -18.47 -16.86
N ASN A 374 -4.30 -17.74 -17.67
CA ASN A 374 -4.57 -18.13 -19.06
C ASN A 374 -3.27 -18.19 -19.90
N LEU A 375 -2.33 -17.27 -19.68
CA LEU A 375 -1.03 -17.29 -20.34
C LEU A 375 -0.21 -18.51 -19.91
N ALA A 376 -0.14 -18.78 -18.60
CA ALA A 376 0.52 -19.96 -18.06
C ALA A 376 -0.07 -21.25 -18.65
N ASP A 377 -1.39 -21.37 -18.76
CA ASP A 377 -2.07 -22.53 -19.33
C ASP A 377 -1.73 -22.76 -20.80
N ASN A 378 -1.75 -21.69 -21.61
CA ASN A 378 -1.33 -21.76 -23.01
C ASN A 378 0.13 -22.26 -23.15
N ILE A 379 1.03 -21.78 -22.28
CA ILE A 379 2.43 -22.24 -22.26
C ILE A 379 2.53 -23.70 -21.83
N ALA A 380 1.77 -24.12 -20.82
CA ALA A 380 1.75 -25.50 -20.33
C ALA A 380 1.20 -26.49 -21.36
N GLU A 381 0.34 -26.05 -22.28
CA GLU A 381 -0.13 -26.80 -23.45
C GLU A 381 0.87 -26.84 -24.61
N GLY A 382 2.02 -26.16 -24.49
CA GLY A 382 3.05 -26.13 -25.53
C GLY A 382 2.81 -25.10 -26.62
N LYS A 383 1.89 -24.14 -26.44
CA LYS A 383 1.74 -23.03 -27.38
C LYS A 383 2.96 -22.12 -27.32
N PRO A 384 3.40 -21.56 -28.46
CA PRO A 384 4.51 -20.61 -28.46
C PRO A 384 4.12 -19.38 -27.66
N TYR A 385 5.09 -18.72 -27.03
CA TYR A 385 4.95 -17.47 -26.30
C TYR A 385 6.17 -16.60 -26.57
N ARG A 386 6.06 -15.28 -26.40
CA ARG A 386 7.21 -14.39 -26.63
C ARG A 386 8.18 -14.44 -25.43
N PRO A 387 9.49 -14.37 -25.66
CA PRO A 387 10.50 -14.23 -24.61
C PRO A 387 10.55 -12.82 -24.03
N GLU A 388 10.11 -11.80 -24.80
CA GLU A 388 10.03 -10.42 -24.31
C GLU A 388 8.90 -10.29 -23.28
N PRO A 389 9.08 -9.46 -22.24
CA PRO A 389 8.03 -9.23 -21.25
C PRO A 389 6.75 -8.72 -21.89
N TYR A 390 5.62 -9.20 -21.41
CA TYR A 390 4.32 -8.63 -21.72
C TYR A 390 4.03 -7.43 -20.82
N TRP A 391 3.31 -6.43 -21.31
CA TRP A 391 2.94 -5.24 -20.53
C TRP A 391 1.45 -5.25 -20.22
N LEU A 392 1.09 -5.14 -18.94
CA LEU A 392 -0.30 -4.94 -18.51
C LEU A 392 -0.68 -3.46 -18.67
N ASP A 393 -1.96 -3.22 -18.93
CA ASP A 393 -2.57 -1.89 -19.08
C ASP A 393 -1.89 -1.01 -20.17
N ILE A 394 -1.27 -1.64 -21.16
CA ILE A 394 -0.81 -0.99 -22.40
C ILE A 394 -1.67 -1.53 -23.54
N ASP A 395 -2.62 -0.72 -24.00
CA ASP A 395 -3.58 -1.11 -25.03
C ASP A 395 -2.91 -1.56 -26.33
N GLU A 396 -1.75 -0.99 -26.66
CA GLU A 396 -0.99 -1.38 -27.86
C GLU A 396 -0.08 -2.60 -27.67
N ASP A 397 -0.05 -3.22 -26.48
CA ASP A 397 0.73 -4.44 -26.19
C ASP A 397 -0.01 -5.47 -25.31
N PRO A 398 -1.24 -5.88 -25.68
CA PRO A 398 -2.02 -6.79 -24.85
C PRO A 398 -1.42 -8.21 -24.84
N ILE A 399 -1.69 -8.96 -23.76
CA ILE A 399 -1.23 -10.35 -23.63
C ILE A 399 -1.80 -11.24 -24.73
N PHE A 400 -3.10 -11.08 -25.01
CA PHE A 400 -3.81 -11.79 -26.07
C PHE A 400 -4.38 -10.79 -27.06
N VAL A 401 -4.34 -11.15 -28.35
CA VAL A 401 -4.85 -10.35 -29.46
C VAL A 401 -5.82 -11.21 -30.27
N GLU A 402 -7.00 -10.69 -30.56
CA GLU A 402 -7.96 -11.34 -31.46
C GLU A 402 -7.85 -10.82 -32.89
N ARG A 403 -7.48 -9.54 -33.05
CA ARG A 403 -7.34 -8.87 -34.34
C ARG A 403 -6.11 -7.98 -34.40
N GLU A 404 -5.49 -7.89 -35.58
CA GLU A 404 -4.26 -7.12 -35.83
C GLU A 404 -4.39 -5.63 -35.45
N ASP A 405 -5.57 -5.03 -35.57
CA ASP A 405 -5.84 -3.62 -35.24
C ASP A 405 -5.77 -3.29 -33.75
N GLN A 406 -5.71 -4.31 -32.88
CA GLN A 406 -5.72 -4.14 -31.42
C GLN A 406 -4.32 -3.99 -30.81
N VAL A 407 -3.27 -3.93 -31.63
CA VAL A 407 -1.89 -4.02 -31.14
C VAL A 407 -0.95 -3.18 -31.98
N ASN A 408 0.20 -2.80 -31.41
CA ASN A 408 1.23 -2.09 -32.13
C ASN A 408 1.64 -2.86 -33.41
N PRO A 409 1.65 -2.21 -34.60
CA PRO A 409 1.99 -2.88 -35.86
C PRO A 409 3.38 -3.53 -35.88
N LYS A 410 4.36 -2.96 -35.16
CA LYS A 410 5.71 -3.54 -35.06
C LYS A 410 5.70 -4.81 -34.23
N LEU A 411 4.91 -4.83 -33.16
CA LEU A 411 4.76 -6.03 -32.34
C LEU A 411 3.98 -7.10 -33.10
N TRP A 412 2.93 -6.76 -33.84
CA TRP A 412 2.23 -7.74 -34.68
C TRP A 412 3.13 -8.33 -35.76
N LYS A 413 3.92 -7.50 -36.44
CA LYS A 413 4.90 -7.98 -37.42
C LYS A 413 5.89 -8.98 -36.82
N LYS A 414 6.25 -8.82 -35.55
CA LYS A 414 7.24 -9.65 -34.86
C LYS A 414 6.62 -10.89 -34.18
N TRP A 415 5.47 -10.74 -33.55
CA TRP A 415 4.85 -11.70 -32.65
C TRP A 415 3.42 -12.12 -33.06
N GLY A 416 2.92 -11.67 -34.22
CA GLY A 416 1.57 -11.99 -34.71
C GLY A 416 1.30 -13.48 -34.85
N GLU A 417 2.30 -14.28 -35.25
CA GLU A 417 2.18 -15.74 -35.30
C GLU A 417 2.05 -16.39 -33.92
N VAL A 418 2.63 -15.76 -32.88
CA VAL A 418 2.43 -16.19 -31.48
C VAL A 418 0.99 -15.93 -31.08
N TRP A 419 0.48 -14.70 -31.30
CA TRP A 419 -0.90 -14.35 -30.94
C TRP A 419 -1.96 -15.14 -31.72
N LYS A 420 -1.78 -15.39 -33.01
CA LYS A 420 -2.68 -16.26 -33.80
C LYS A 420 -2.82 -17.66 -33.20
N LYS A 421 -1.79 -18.16 -32.53
CA LYS A 421 -1.75 -19.45 -31.83
C LYS A 421 -2.19 -19.34 -30.36
N GLN A 422 -2.06 -18.16 -29.77
CA GLN A 422 -2.46 -17.81 -28.40
C GLN A 422 -3.75 -16.97 -28.38
N LYS A 423 -4.87 -17.53 -28.83
CA LYS A 423 -6.17 -16.85 -28.66
C LYS A 423 -6.49 -16.68 -27.17
N ARG A 424 -7.18 -15.58 -26.82
CA ARG A 424 -7.71 -15.37 -25.48
C ARG A 424 -8.56 -16.58 -25.11
N LYS A 425 -8.17 -17.26 -24.03
CA LYS A 425 -8.99 -18.30 -23.42
C LYS A 425 -9.77 -17.65 -22.30
N GLU A 426 -11.07 -17.95 -22.23
CA GLU A 426 -11.90 -17.54 -21.09
C GLU A 426 -11.91 -18.59 -19.97
N LYS A 427 -10.98 -19.55 -20.02
CA LYS A 427 -10.88 -20.67 -19.08
C LYS A 427 -10.86 -20.21 -17.62
N PHE A 428 -10.11 -19.15 -17.31
CA PHE A 428 -10.02 -18.58 -15.97
C PHE A 428 -10.76 -17.23 -15.81
N CYS A 429 -11.56 -16.81 -16.79
CA CYS A 429 -12.31 -15.55 -16.77
C CYS A 429 -13.67 -15.71 -16.07
N SER A 430 -13.67 -16.20 -14.82
CA SER A 430 -14.89 -16.35 -14.02
C SER A 430 -15.16 -15.07 -13.22
N PRO A 431 -16.40 -14.56 -13.15
CA PRO A 431 -16.76 -13.49 -12.22
C PRO A 431 -16.36 -13.88 -10.80
N ILE A 432 -15.58 -13.04 -10.15
CA ILE A 432 -15.17 -13.29 -8.77
C ILE A 432 -16.37 -12.94 -7.90
N PRO A 433 -16.87 -13.87 -7.07
CA PRO A 433 -18.00 -13.62 -6.20
C PRO A 433 -17.77 -12.33 -5.42
N PRO A 434 -18.81 -11.50 -5.20
CA PRO A 434 -18.72 -10.35 -4.32
C PRO A 434 -18.69 -10.85 -2.87
N ASP A 435 -17.60 -11.54 -2.53
CA ASP A 435 -17.18 -11.93 -1.18
C ASP A 435 -16.89 -10.68 -0.32
N ALA A 436 -16.80 -9.54 -0.97
CA ALA A 436 -16.75 -8.22 -0.38
C ALA A 436 -17.79 -7.28 -1.00
N GLN A 437 -18.13 -6.24 -0.25
CA GLN A 437 -18.86 -5.07 -0.73
C GLN A 437 -17.98 -3.85 -0.74
N GLU A 438 -18.27 -2.91 -1.62
CA GLU A 438 -17.42 -1.74 -1.86
C GLU A 438 -18.22 -0.45 -1.74
N ILE A 439 -17.63 0.54 -1.07
CA ILE A 439 -18.18 1.86 -0.87
C ILE A 439 -17.22 2.88 -1.46
N ARG A 440 -17.71 3.77 -2.32
CA ARG A 440 -16.95 4.90 -2.84
C ARG A 440 -17.47 6.21 -2.29
N ILE A 441 -16.57 7.04 -1.77
CA ILE A 441 -16.87 8.40 -1.34
C ILE A 441 -16.20 9.38 -2.29
N TYR A 442 -16.99 10.26 -2.89
CA TYR A 442 -16.51 11.46 -3.58
C TYR A 442 -16.65 12.66 -2.63
N SER A 443 -15.58 13.43 -2.50
CA SER A 443 -15.58 14.66 -1.71
C SER A 443 -14.58 15.67 -2.27
N ARG A 444 -14.62 16.90 -1.77
CA ARG A 444 -13.57 17.88 -2.02
C ARG A 444 -12.52 17.85 -0.93
N ALA A 445 -11.26 18.10 -1.31
CA ALA A 445 -10.17 18.22 -0.35
C ALA A 445 -10.51 19.22 0.77
N GLY A 446 -10.42 18.77 2.02
CA GLY A 446 -10.77 19.56 3.21
C GLY A 446 -12.18 19.35 3.78
N GLN A 447 -13.02 18.49 3.19
CA GLN A 447 -14.35 18.17 3.73
C GLN A 447 -14.37 17.07 4.80
N GLY A 448 -13.23 16.44 5.09
CA GLY A 448 -13.08 15.44 6.15
C GLY A 448 -13.54 14.02 5.81
N ALA A 449 -13.76 13.70 4.53
CA ALA A 449 -14.23 12.38 4.08
C ALA A 449 -13.32 11.21 4.48
N ILE A 450 -12.00 11.40 4.44
CA ILE A 450 -11.04 10.37 4.86
C ILE A 450 -11.26 10.03 6.34
N THR A 451 -11.46 11.04 7.20
CA THR A 451 -11.73 10.83 8.63
C THR A 451 -13.00 10.00 8.84
N SER A 452 -14.06 10.26 8.08
CA SER A 452 -15.29 9.46 8.16
C SER A 452 -15.10 8.04 7.66
N ALA A 453 -14.41 7.84 6.52
CA ALA A 453 -14.14 6.51 6.00
C ALA A 453 -13.29 5.68 6.96
N VAL A 454 -12.23 6.26 7.53
CA VAL A 454 -11.39 5.60 8.54
C VAL A 454 -12.18 5.32 9.82
N GLY A 455 -13.05 6.26 10.24
CA GLY A 455 -13.95 6.06 11.37
C GLY A 455 -14.92 4.89 11.15
N PHE A 456 -15.51 4.79 9.97
CA PHE A 456 -16.37 3.67 9.56
C PHE A 456 -15.59 2.34 9.55
N THR A 457 -14.37 2.35 9.01
CA THR A 457 -13.48 1.18 9.02
C THR A 457 -13.13 0.71 10.42
N GLY A 458 -12.85 1.63 11.35
CA GLY A 458 -12.62 1.29 12.74
C GLY A 458 -13.84 0.75 13.46
N ALA A 459 -15.01 1.33 13.22
CA ALA A 459 -16.26 0.80 13.73
C ALA A 459 -16.52 -0.63 13.20
N GLY A 460 -16.28 -0.89 11.91
CA GLY A 460 -16.41 -2.22 11.33
C GLY A 460 -15.44 -3.23 11.94
N ILE A 461 -14.16 -2.87 12.06
CA ILE A 461 -13.13 -3.75 12.64
C ILE A 461 -13.40 -4.08 14.10
N GLN A 462 -13.82 -3.11 14.91
CA GLN A 462 -14.20 -3.37 16.31
C GLN A 462 -15.38 -4.34 16.42
N ASN A 463 -16.24 -4.38 15.40
CA ASN A 463 -17.41 -5.27 15.34
C ASN A 463 -17.14 -6.59 14.58
N GLY A 464 -15.87 -6.94 14.35
CA GLY A 464 -15.47 -8.25 13.83
C GLY A 464 -15.54 -8.39 12.31
N TYR A 465 -15.65 -7.28 11.58
CA TYR A 465 -15.53 -7.25 10.12
C TYR A 465 -14.09 -6.94 9.69
N GLN A 466 -13.70 -7.38 8.50
CA GLN A 466 -12.43 -6.98 7.89
C GLN A 466 -12.70 -5.86 6.90
N LEU A 467 -12.16 -4.67 7.18
CA LEU A 467 -12.32 -3.50 6.32
C LEU A 467 -10.96 -2.96 5.86
N LEU A 468 -10.95 -2.47 4.63
CA LEU A 468 -9.84 -1.78 4.00
C LEU A 468 -10.34 -0.45 3.46
N THR A 469 -9.73 0.66 3.87
CA THR A 469 -9.99 1.98 3.28
C THR A 469 -8.75 2.49 2.57
N VAL A 470 -8.89 2.81 1.28
CA VAL A 470 -7.83 3.39 0.46
C VAL A 470 -8.25 4.78 0.00
N PRO A 471 -7.63 5.85 0.53
CA PRO A 471 -7.79 7.20 0.00
C PRO A 471 -7.07 7.35 -1.34
N ALA A 472 -7.69 8.06 -2.29
CA ALA A 472 -7.06 8.46 -3.55
C ALA A 472 -7.24 9.97 -3.75
N PHE A 473 -6.14 10.64 -4.09
CA PHE A 473 -6.09 12.09 -4.24
C PHE A 473 -5.20 12.45 -5.44
N GLY A 474 -5.60 13.49 -6.16
CA GLY A 474 -4.83 14.05 -7.27
C GLY A 474 -3.67 14.94 -6.81
N SER A 475 -3.01 15.56 -7.77
CA SER A 475 -1.87 16.46 -7.54
C SER A 475 -2.28 17.81 -6.93
N GLU A 476 -3.57 18.13 -6.96
CA GLU A 476 -4.16 19.41 -6.60
C GLU A 476 -4.23 19.60 -5.08
N ARG A 477 -3.81 20.78 -4.60
CA ARG A 477 -3.67 21.03 -3.15
C ARG A 477 -4.99 21.30 -2.40
N ARG A 478 -6.01 21.88 -3.06
CA ARG A 478 -7.33 22.18 -2.45
C ARG A 478 -8.45 22.19 -3.49
N GLY A 479 -9.67 21.85 -3.07
CA GLY A 479 -10.89 22.00 -3.88
C GLY A 479 -11.12 20.92 -4.95
N ALA A 480 -10.08 20.17 -5.32
CA ALA A 480 -10.20 19.03 -6.21
C ALA A 480 -11.04 17.91 -5.58
N ILE A 481 -11.68 17.14 -6.46
CA ILE A 481 -12.41 15.94 -6.09
C ILE A 481 -11.39 14.88 -5.67
N ILE A 482 -11.59 14.33 -4.48
CA ILE A 482 -10.85 13.20 -3.93
C ILE A 482 -11.81 12.03 -3.78
N THR A 483 -11.28 10.83 -3.91
CA THR A 483 -12.04 9.61 -3.66
C THR A 483 -11.51 8.89 -2.43
N THR A 484 -12.39 8.14 -1.78
CA THR A 484 -11.99 7.20 -0.75
C THR A 484 -12.82 5.95 -0.91
N ASP A 485 -12.14 4.85 -1.16
CA ASP A 485 -12.77 3.58 -1.44
C ASP A 485 -12.63 2.68 -0.20
N THR A 486 -13.72 2.08 0.23
CA THR A 486 -13.75 1.18 1.38
C THR A 486 -14.30 -0.17 0.98
N LEU A 487 -13.52 -1.21 1.21
CA LEU A 487 -13.89 -2.59 0.99
C LEU A 487 -14.32 -3.20 2.33
N ILE A 488 -15.49 -3.83 2.36
CA ILE A 488 -16.01 -4.59 3.49
C ILE A 488 -15.99 -6.07 3.12
N ASN A 489 -15.09 -6.81 3.74
CA ASN A 489 -14.94 -8.23 3.54
C ASN A 489 -15.74 -9.01 4.60
N PHE A 490 -16.63 -9.89 4.14
CA PHE A 490 -17.45 -10.72 5.02
C PHE A 490 -16.81 -12.07 5.35
N HIS A 491 -15.75 -12.45 4.65
CA HIS A 491 -14.99 -13.66 4.97
C HIS A 491 -14.02 -13.38 6.11
N LYS A 492 -14.14 -14.15 7.18
CA LYS A 492 -13.26 -14.03 8.36
C LYS A 492 -11.89 -14.67 8.15
N GLU A 493 -11.81 -15.66 7.27
CA GLU A 493 -10.62 -16.50 7.08
C GLU A 493 -9.69 -16.01 5.96
N ARG A 494 -10.15 -15.06 5.14
CA ARG A 494 -9.43 -14.63 3.92
C ARG A 494 -9.35 -13.13 3.91
N LYS A 495 -8.16 -12.57 3.73
CA LYS A 495 -7.98 -11.14 3.61
C LYS A 495 -8.14 -10.73 2.14
N ILE A 496 -9.05 -9.80 1.86
CA ILE A 496 -9.27 -9.25 0.51
C ILE A 496 -8.76 -7.81 0.51
N ARG A 497 -7.75 -7.52 -0.33
CA ARG A 497 -7.21 -6.16 -0.53
C ARG A 497 -7.22 -5.71 -1.99
N SER A 498 -8.20 -6.16 -2.77
CA SER A 498 -8.34 -5.78 -4.17
C SER A 498 -9.79 -5.38 -4.45
N PHE A 499 -9.97 -4.22 -5.08
CA PHE A 499 -11.28 -3.72 -5.46
C PHE A 499 -11.69 -4.31 -6.80
N THR A 500 -12.92 -4.80 -6.88
CA THR A 500 -13.61 -5.12 -8.14
C THR A 500 -14.11 -3.87 -8.84
N ARG A 501 -14.15 -2.73 -8.15
CA ARG A 501 -14.69 -1.44 -8.62
C ARG A 501 -16.18 -1.49 -8.92
N ALA A 502 -16.88 -2.47 -8.36
CA ALA A 502 -18.33 -2.61 -8.40
C ALA A 502 -18.92 -2.12 -7.08
N TRP A 503 -19.30 -0.84 -7.02
CA TRP A 503 -19.76 -0.15 -5.81
C TRP A 503 -21.15 -0.62 -5.39
N ASP A 504 -21.32 -0.93 -4.12
CA ASP A 504 -22.62 -1.16 -3.47
C ASP A 504 -23.23 0.17 -2.98
N VAL A 505 -22.36 1.10 -2.57
CA VAL A 505 -22.75 2.44 -2.12
C VAL A 505 -21.80 3.49 -2.70
N VAL A 506 -22.36 4.54 -3.28
CA VAL A 506 -21.63 5.76 -3.66
C VAL A 506 -22.11 6.92 -2.78
N ILE A 507 -21.18 7.73 -2.28
CA ILE A 507 -21.47 8.84 -1.37
C ILE A 507 -20.88 10.13 -1.94
N LEU A 508 -21.68 11.19 -2.00
CA LEU A 508 -21.26 12.51 -2.44
C LEU A 508 -21.31 13.49 -1.27
N TYR A 509 -20.15 14.03 -0.88
CA TYR A 509 -20.05 15.09 0.11
C TYR A 509 -20.38 16.47 -0.47
N ASP A 510 -20.50 16.56 -1.80
CA ASP A 510 -20.82 17.78 -2.52
C ASP A 510 -21.73 17.43 -3.71
N ASP A 511 -22.92 18.04 -3.75
CA ASP A 511 -23.93 17.78 -4.78
C ASP A 511 -23.52 18.31 -6.18
N THR A 512 -22.55 19.21 -6.27
CA THR A 512 -22.01 19.70 -7.55
C THR A 512 -21.29 18.60 -8.33
N ILE A 513 -20.85 17.53 -7.67
CA ILE A 513 -20.17 16.38 -8.31
C ILE A 513 -21.13 15.64 -9.26
N LEU A 514 -22.44 15.71 -9.04
CA LEU A 514 -23.46 15.16 -9.96
C LEU A 514 -23.37 15.74 -11.38
N GLN A 515 -22.74 16.91 -11.53
CA GLN A 515 -22.57 17.61 -12.81
C GLN A 515 -21.14 17.49 -13.35
N SER A 516 -20.25 16.76 -12.67
CA SER A 516 -18.87 16.61 -13.11
C SER A 516 -18.81 15.70 -14.35
N PRO A 517 -18.28 16.18 -15.49
CA PRO A 517 -18.13 15.35 -16.68
C PRO A 517 -17.07 14.25 -16.49
N GLU A 518 -16.10 14.48 -15.60
CA GLU A 518 -15.01 13.55 -15.30
C GLU A 518 -15.42 12.45 -14.30
N HIS A 519 -16.41 12.72 -13.44
CA HIS A 519 -16.79 11.84 -12.35
C HIS A 519 -18.22 11.33 -12.55
N GLN A 520 -18.35 10.26 -13.32
CA GLN A 520 -19.63 9.62 -13.58
C GLN A 520 -20.10 8.85 -12.33
N VAL A 521 -20.97 9.47 -11.54
CA VAL A 521 -21.42 8.96 -10.22
C VAL A 521 -22.01 7.54 -10.26
N LEU A 522 -22.66 7.17 -11.37
CA LEU A 522 -23.26 5.84 -11.54
C LEU A 522 -22.30 4.80 -12.12
N GLU A 523 -21.11 5.20 -12.57
CA GLU A 523 -20.12 4.30 -13.13
C GLU A 523 -19.61 3.34 -12.04
N GLY A 524 -19.69 2.04 -12.31
CA GLY A 524 -19.38 0.99 -11.34
C GLY A 524 -20.42 0.79 -10.23
N LEU A 525 -21.40 1.68 -10.06
CA LEU A 525 -22.48 1.47 -9.07
C LEU A 525 -23.40 0.35 -9.53
N LYS A 526 -23.45 -0.74 -8.76
CA LYS A 526 -24.30 -1.92 -8.98
C LYS A 526 -25.75 -1.51 -9.18
N GLU A 527 -26.48 -2.30 -9.96
CA GLU A 527 -27.93 -2.15 -10.10
C GLU A 527 -28.61 -2.34 -8.73
N GLY A 528 -29.54 -1.44 -8.37
CA GLY A 528 -30.14 -1.39 -7.03
C GLY A 528 -29.21 -0.89 -5.91
N GLY A 529 -27.97 -0.51 -6.25
CA GLY A 529 -27.01 0.12 -5.33
C GLY A 529 -27.53 1.45 -4.76
N ALA A 530 -26.91 1.91 -3.69
CA ALA A 530 -27.34 3.13 -3.00
C ALA A 530 -26.44 4.34 -3.35
N LEU A 531 -27.07 5.50 -3.51
CA LEU A 531 -26.41 6.79 -3.66
C LEU A 531 -26.81 7.70 -2.50
N LEU A 532 -25.85 8.08 -1.66
CA LEU A 532 -26.04 9.06 -0.59
C LEU A 532 -25.50 10.41 -1.02
N VAL A 533 -26.32 11.45 -0.99
CA VAL A 533 -25.91 12.81 -1.38
C VAL A 533 -26.09 13.77 -0.22
N HIS A 534 -25.01 14.45 0.16
CA HIS A 534 -25.16 15.68 0.92
C HIS A 534 -25.81 16.75 0.03
N SER A 535 -27.08 17.06 0.28
CA SER A 535 -27.74 18.22 -0.32
C SER A 535 -28.90 18.69 0.54
N SER A 536 -29.04 20.01 0.63
CA SER A 536 -30.21 20.70 1.16
C SER A 536 -31.05 21.39 0.09
N ARG A 537 -30.57 21.35 -1.17
CA ARG A 537 -31.13 22.09 -2.30
C ARG A 537 -31.83 21.17 -3.29
N LEU A 538 -31.32 19.96 -3.46
CA LEU A 538 -31.84 19.00 -4.43
C LEU A 538 -32.72 17.96 -3.73
N SER A 539 -33.90 17.69 -4.31
CA SER A 539 -34.73 16.56 -3.89
C SER A 539 -34.26 15.27 -4.53
N VAL A 540 -34.62 14.13 -3.93
CA VAL A 540 -34.41 12.78 -4.49
C VAL A 540 -34.88 12.69 -5.94
N LYS A 541 -36.07 13.23 -6.25
CA LYS A 541 -36.60 13.29 -7.62
C LYS A 541 -35.67 14.08 -8.56
N LYS A 542 -35.17 15.23 -8.12
CA LYS A 542 -34.30 16.06 -8.97
C LYS A 542 -32.95 15.40 -9.21
N ILE A 543 -32.39 14.71 -8.22
CA ILE A 543 -31.15 13.94 -8.37
C ILE A 543 -31.35 12.81 -9.39
N ARG A 544 -32.46 12.07 -9.30
CA ARG A 544 -32.82 11.03 -10.28
C ARG A 544 -32.95 11.57 -11.71
N GLU A 545 -33.57 12.75 -11.87
CA GLU A 545 -33.64 13.45 -13.16
C GLU A 545 -32.26 13.80 -13.71
N ILE A 546 -31.35 14.33 -12.88
CA ILE A 546 -29.97 14.69 -13.29
C ILE A 546 -29.20 13.44 -13.75
N LEU A 547 -29.36 12.34 -13.01
CA LEU A 547 -28.69 11.08 -13.29
C LEU A 547 -29.33 10.26 -14.41
N ASN A 548 -30.48 10.69 -14.92
CA ASN A 548 -31.31 9.93 -15.86
C ASN A 548 -31.55 8.47 -15.39
N ALA A 549 -31.85 8.30 -14.10
CA ALA A 549 -31.98 6.99 -13.46
C ALA A 549 -33.30 6.85 -12.69
N ASN A 550 -33.86 5.63 -12.71
CA ASN A 550 -35.05 5.29 -11.95
C ASN A 550 -34.70 4.64 -10.60
N GLU A 551 -35.73 4.34 -9.79
CA GLU A 551 -35.56 3.74 -8.46
C GLU A 551 -35.03 2.30 -8.48
N GLN A 552 -35.32 1.54 -9.53
CA GLN A 552 -34.76 0.19 -9.72
C GLN A 552 -33.26 0.25 -9.99
N ARG A 553 -32.82 1.28 -10.75
CA ARG A 553 -31.42 1.49 -11.07
C ARG A 553 -30.60 1.93 -9.86
N VAL A 554 -31.13 2.86 -9.06
CA VAL A 554 -30.42 3.44 -7.91
C VAL A 554 -31.36 3.91 -6.81
N ARG A 555 -31.06 3.50 -5.58
CA ARG A 555 -31.73 4.00 -4.36
C ARG A 555 -31.02 5.27 -3.91
N VAL A 556 -31.72 6.40 -3.90
CA VAL A 556 -31.13 7.71 -3.62
C VAL A 556 -31.55 8.18 -2.23
N PHE A 557 -30.57 8.56 -1.43
CA PHE A 557 -30.74 9.14 -0.10
C PHE A 557 -30.15 10.55 -0.06
N THR A 558 -30.79 11.44 0.68
CA THR A 558 -30.31 12.81 0.91
C THR A 558 -30.12 13.09 2.39
N VAL A 559 -29.09 13.88 2.71
CA VAL A 559 -28.84 14.37 4.08
C VAL A 559 -28.39 15.85 4.07
N PRO A 560 -28.98 16.71 4.92
CA PRO A 560 -28.57 18.10 5.06
C PRO A 560 -27.34 18.25 5.99
N ALA A 561 -26.26 17.53 5.69
CA ALA A 561 -25.06 17.44 6.54
C ALA A 561 -24.39 18.79 6.83
N GLY A 562 -24.42 19.72 5.87
CA GLY A 562 -23.93 21.09 6.00
C GLY A 562 -24.74 21.90 7.01
N GLU A 563 -26.07 21.83 6.95
CA GLU A 563 -26.97 22.50 7.89
C GLU A 563 -26.84 21.92 9.29
N ILE A 564 -26.77 20.59 9.42
CA ILE A 564 -26.52 19.93 10.71
C ILE A 564 -25.22 20.46 11.32
N SER A 565 -24.15 20.50 10.53
CA SER A 565 -22.84 20.99 10.99
C SER A 565 -22.90 22.46 11.39
N GLN A 566 -23.59 23.30 10.62
CA GLN A 566 -23.76 24.72 10.93
C GLN A 566 -24.53 24.93 12.23
N ARG A 567 -25.64 24.22 12.45
CA ARG A 567 -26.43 24.30 13.70
C ARG A 567 -25.60 23.90 14.92
N LEU A 568 -24.71 22.93 14.76
CA LEU A 568 -23.85 22.40 15.82
C LEU A 568 -22.49 23.12 15.95
N GLY A 569 -22.23 24.12 15.11
CA GLY A 569 -20.96 24.86 15.12
C GLY A 569 -19.73 24.05 14.66
N LEU A 570 -19.94 22.96 13.90
CA LEU A 570 -18.86 22.16 13.33
C LEU A 570 -18.38 22.75 12.00
N ARG A 571 -17.06 22.76 11.81
CA ARG A 571 -16.42 23.25 10.57
C ARG A 571 -16.62 22.34 9.36
N HIS A 572 -16.75 21.04 9.59
CA HIS A 572 -16.77 20.02 8.54
C HIS A 572 -18.03 19.17 8.63
N LEU A 573 -18.53 18.76 7.47
CA LEU A 573 -19.74 17.93 7.31
C LEU A 573 -19.50 16.42 7.45
N ASN A 574 -18.28 16.03 7.81
CA ASN A 574 -17.85 14.64 7.88
C ASN A 574 -18.58 13.83 8.95
N MET A 575 -18.85 14.41 10.13
CA MET A 575 -19.54 13.71 11.22
C MET A 575 -21.01 13.37 10.88
N PRO A 576 -21.85 14.30 10.38
CA PRO A 576 -23.18 13.94 9.90
C PRO A 576 -23.17 12.94 8.75
N MET A 577 -22.22 13.08 7.80
CA MET A 577 -22.09 12.12 6.71
C MET A 577 -21.71 10.70 7.17
N LEU A 578 -20.96 10.58 8.26
CA LEU A 578 -20.64 9.30 8.87
C LEU A 578 -21.89 8.62 9.46
N GLY A 579 -22.76 9.38 10.12
CA GLY A 579 -24.06 8.89 10.57
C GLY A 579 -24.96 8.47 9.42
N ALA A 580 -25.03 9.30 8.38
CA ALA A 580 -25.79 9.03 7.17
C ALA A 580 -25.33 7.75 6.45
N LEU A 581 -24.02 7.48 6.43
CA LEU A 581 -23.47 6.25 5.88
C LEU A 581 -24.04 4.99 6.57
N HIS A 582 -24.16 4.98 7.90
CA HIS A 582 -24.77 3.85 8.62
C HIS A 582 -26.27 3.68 8.33
N LYS A 583 -26.97 4.77 7.98
CA LYS A 583 -28.37 4.69 7.59
C LYS A 583 -28.54 4.02 6.22
N VAL A 584 -27.64 4.33 5.28
CA VAL A 584 -27.66 3.78 3.92
C VAL A 584 -27.08 2.36 3.87
N TYR A 585 -26.08 2.08 4.71
CA TYR A 585 -25.40 0.80 4.80
C TYR A 585 -25.65 0.12 6.15
N GLU A 586 -26.78 -0.58 6.25
CA GLU A 586 -27.27 -1.16 7.50
C GLU A 586 -26.48 -2.40 7.98
N LYS A 587 -25.62 -2.99 7.13
CA LYS A 587 -24.86 -4.20 7.46
C LYS A 587 -23.82 -4.01 8.56
N ILE A 588 -23.38 -2.79 8.82
CA ILE A 588 -22.63 -2.42 10.02
C ILE A 588 -23.56 -1.56 10.88
N PRO A 589 -24.25 -2.16 11.88
CA PRO A 589 -25.30 -1.47 12.59
C PRO A 589 -24.81 -0.20 13.29
N PHE A 590 -25.62 0.85 13.22
CA PHE A 590 -25.27 2.13 13.84
C PHE A 590 -25.04 2.02 15.35
N LYS A 591 -25.90 1.25 16.04
CA LYS A 591 -25.80 1.02 17.49
C LYS A 591 -24.45 0.42 17.91
N THR A 592 -23.93 -0.52 17.13
CA THR A 592 -22.64 -1.17 17.43
C THR A 592 -21.47 -0.25 17.10
N ALA A 593 -21.61 0.60 16.08
CA ALA A 593 -20.60 1.60 15.69
C ALA A 593 -20.45 2.75 16.70
N LEU A 594 -21.54 3.18 17.35
CA LEU A 594 -21.51 4.26 18.36
C LEU A 594 -20.47 4.03 19.46
N SER A 595 -20.32 2.80 19.94
CA SER A 595 -19.33 2.46 20.98
C SER A 595 -17.87 2.72 20.56
N TYR A 596 -17.58 2.62 19.25
CA TYR A 596 -16.29 2.99 18.69
C TYR A 596 -16.16 4.52 18.64
N TYR A 597 -17.21 5.20 18.19
CA TYR A 597 -17.23 6.65 18.04
C TYR A 597 -17.06 7.39 19.36
N GLU A 598 -17.70 6.94 20.45
CA GLU A 598 -17.57 7.54 21.79
C GLU A 598 -16.11 7.71 22.24
N LYS A 599 -15.23 6.81 21.78
CA LYS A 599 -13.81 6.79 22.15
C LYS A 599 -12.91 7.50 21.13
N HIS A 600 -13.26 7.43 19.84
CA HIS A 600 -12.33 7.74 18.74
C HIS A 600 -12.72 8.94 17.88
N VAL A 601 -13.92 9.54 18.05
CA VAL A 601 -14.27 10.73 17.26
C VAL A 601 -13.39 11.94 17.61
N PRO A 602 -13.15 12.84 16.64
CA PRO A 602 -12.47 14.10 16.90
C PRO A 602 -13.14 14.93 17.99
N ARG A 603 -12.38 15.82 18.63
CA ARG A 603 -12.93 16.82 19.54
C ARG A 603 -13.56 17.98 18.72
N PRO A 604 -14.63 18.64 19.21
CA PRO A 604 -15.36 18.34 20.46
C PRO A 604 -16.22 17.07 20.34
N ARG A 605 -16.07 16.15 21.32
CA ARG A 605 -16.61 14.78 21.21
C ARG A 605 -18.13 14.73 21.25
N GLU A 606 -18.74 15.39 22.24
CA GLU A 606 -20.20 15.38 22.43
C GLU A 606 -20.93 15.92 21.20
N VAL A 607 -20.50 17.08 20.71
CA VAL A 607 -21.03 17.70 19.48
C VAL A 607 -20.81 16.81 18.26
N SER A 608 -19.66 16.12 18.16
CA SER A 608 -19.40 15.19 17.05
C SER A 608 -20.32 13.97 17.10
N LEU A 609 -20.59 13.41 18.29
CA LEU A 609 -21.52 12.30 18.48
C LEU A 609 -22.96 12.72 18.15
N GLU A 610 -23.37 13.91 18.59
CA GLU A 610 -24.68 14.47 18.24
C GLU A 610 -24.82 14.66 16.73
N ALA A 611 -23.78 15.19 16.06
CA ALA A 611 -23.76 15.36 14.62
C ALA A 611 -23.90 14.03 13.87
N ILE A 612 -23.22 12.98 14.32
CA ILE A 612 -23.37 11.62 13.80
C ILE A 612 -24.82 11.11 14.01
N GLY A 613 -25.40 11.33 15.19
CA GLY A 613 -26.78 10.94 15.49
C GLY A 613 -27.81 11.67 14.61
N GLN A 614 -27.70 12.99 14.47
CA GLN A 614 -28.56 13.79 13.59
C GLN A 614 -28.39 13.37 12.13
N GLY A 615 -27.15 13.11 11.68
CA GLY A 615 -26.89 12.59 10.34
C GLY A 615 -27.60 11.27 10.04
N PHE A 616 -27.59 10.33 10.99
CA PHE A 616 -28.33 9.06 10.86
C PHE A 616 -29.85 9.28 10.82
N ALA A 617 -30.38 10.15 11.67
CA ALA A 617 -31.81 10.39 11.83
C ALA A 617 -32.43 11.22 10.68
N GLU A 618 -31.70 12.21 10.16
CA GLU A 618 -32.16 13.13 9.11
C GLU A 618 -31.86 12.62 7.68
N THR A 619 -31.18 11.47 7.55
CA THR A 619 -31.00 10.82 6.24
C THR A 619 -32.30 10.16 5.79
N SER A 620 -32.75 10.53 4.60
CA SER A 620 -34.04 10.13 4.06
C SER A 620 -33.95 9.77 2.57
N ASP A 621 -34.71 8.75 2.16
CA ASP A 621 -35.05 8.43 0.78
C ASP A 621 -36.36 9.10 0.32
N GLN A 622 -37.06 9.77 1.24
CA GLN A 622 -38.30 10.50 0.99
C GLN A 622 -38.04 11.98 0.63
N GLU A 623 -39.02 12.59 -0.05
CA GLU A 623 -38.93 14.00 -0.44
C GLU A 623 -38.77 14.94 0.76
N VAL A 624 -37.73 15.77 0.73
CA VAL A 624 -37.52 16.83 1.71
C VAL A 624 -38.65 17.86 1.56
N LYS A 625 -39.48 18.04 2.60
CA LYS A 625 -40.42 19.18 2.66
C LYS A 625 -39.59 20.47 2.61
N LYS A 626 -39.81 21.29 1.58
CA LYS A 626 -39.17 22.61 1.41
C LYS A 626 -39.23 23.38 2.74
N VAL A 627 -38.08 23.53 3.38
CA VAL A 627 -37.91 24.56 4.41
C VAL A 627 -37.96 25.91 3.69
N LYS A 628 -38.77 26.84 4.21
CA LYS A 628 -38.91 28.20 3.66
C LYS A 628 -37.51 28.79 3.45
N LYS A 629 -37.23 29.28 2.24
CA LYS A 629 -36.04 30.07 1.92
C LYS A 629 -35.87 31.17 2.95
N GLU A 630 -34.88 31.05 3.83
CA GLU A 630 -34.26 32.24 4.39
C GLU A 630 -33.30 32.83 3.37
N ARG A 631 -33.22 34.16 3.42
CA ARG A 631 -32.75 35.09 2.38
C ARG A 631 -31.57 34.56 1.55
N ARG A 632 -31.69 34.70 0.22
CA ARG A 632 -30.51 34.85 -0.64
C ARG A 632 -29.61 35.91 -0.01
N LEU A 633 -28.36 35.56 0.30
CA LEU A 633 -27.32 36.56 0.47
C LEU A 633 -27.28 37.35 -0.85
N ALA A 634 -27.80 38.57 -0.81
CA ALA A 634 -27.55 39.53 -1.86
C ALA A 634 -26.08 39.90 -1.73
N VAL A 635 -25.32 39.70 -2.81
CA VAL A 635 -24.01 40.32 -2.95
C VAL A 635 -24.25 41.82 -2.82
N SER A 636 -23.64 42.48 -1.82
CA SER A 636 -23.79 43.92 -1.69
C SER A 636 -23.20 44.59 -2.93
N GLN A 637 -23.77 45.73 -3.32
CA GLN A 637 -23.22 46.52 -4.42
C GLN A 637 -21.73 46.84 -4.15
N ASP A 638 -21.37 47.05 -2.88
CA ASP A 638 -19.99 47.23 -2.40
C ASP A 638 -19.03 46.08 -2.77
N PHE A 639 -19.51 44.83 -2.86
CA PHE A 639 -18.68 43.70 -3.30
C PHE A 639 -18.54 43.64 -4.82
N LEU A 640 -19.56 44.08 -5.56
CA LEU A 640 -19.52 44.16 -7.03
C LEU A 640 -18.68 45.35 -7.51
N ASP A 641 -18.64 46.42 -6.71
CA ASP A 641 -17.86 47.62 -6.96
C ASP A 641 -16.42 47.51 -6.39
N TRP A 642 -16.08 46.37 -5.76
CA TRP A 642 -14.76 46.10 -5.21
C TRP A 642 -13.70 46.05 -6.32
N ARG A 643 -12.76 47.00 -6.33
CA ARG A 643 -11.57 46.95 -7.17
C ARG A 643 -10.33 46.67 -6.33
N PRO A 644 -9.41 45.79 -6.79
CA PRO A 644 -8.13 45.55 -6.12
C PRO A 644 -7.26 46.81 -5.94
N GLU A 645 -7.52 47.84 -6.74
CA GLU A 645 -6.77 49.09 -6.84
C GLU A 645 -7.10 50.08 -5.69
N ASP A 646 -8.28 49.96 -5.08
CA ASP A 646 -8.78 50.86 -4.03
C ASP A 646 -8.21 50.55 -2.64
N HIS A 647 -7.42 49.48 -2.54
CA HIS A 647 -6.71 49.09 -1.33
C HIS A 647 -5.25 48.80 -1.66
N PHE A 648 -4.43 49.86 -1.69
CA PHE A 648 -2.99 49.69 -1.43
C PHE A 648 -2.86 49.05 -0.04
N GLN A 649 -2.46 47.79 0.00
CA GLN A 649 -1.95 47.19 1.22
C GLN A 649 -0.74 48.02 1.65
N GLU A 650 -0.85 48.73 2.78
CA GLU A 650 0.33 49.06 3.56
C GLU A 650 1.10 47.75 3.76
N SER A 651 2.36 47.77 3.35
CA SER A 651 3.27 46.64 3.39
C SER A 651 3.23 46.01 4.78
N TRP A 652 2.96 44.70 4.84
CA TRP A 652 3.15 43.92 6.05
C TRP A 652 4.63 44.02 6.43
N PRO A 653 5.00 44.53 7.63
CA PRO A 653 6.38 44.48 8.05
C PRO A 653 6.76 43.01 8.17
N SER A 654 7.81 42.62 7.46
CA SER A 654 8.39 41.28 7.58
C SER A 654 8.86 41.09 9.01
N ALA A 655 8.64 39.90 9.59
CA ALA A 655 9.05 39.47 10.93
C ALA A 655 10.59 39.37 11.13
N LEU A 656 11.36 40.28 10.53
CA LEU A 656 12.81 40.42 10.63
C LEU A 656 13.24 41.60 11.52
N GLU A 657 12.30 42.42 12.03
CA GLU A 657 12.60 43.57 12.91
C GLU A 657 12.38 43.31 14.41
N GLU A 658 11.90 42.12 14.81
CA GLU A 658 11.67 41.77 16.23
C GLU A 658 12.85 41.03 16.90
N VAL A 659 14.06 41.10 16.31
CA VAL A 659 15.30 40.50 16.87
C VAL A 659 16.34 41.57 17.28
N GLN A 660 15.97 42.86 17.39
CA GLN A 660 16.86 43.91 17.92
C GLN A 660 16.19 44.87 18.91
N LEU A 661 15.48 44.32 19.90
CA LEU A 661 15.25 44.92 21.23
C LEU A 661 15.42 43.82 22.28
#